data_AF-A0A8J7NWN5-F1
#
_entry.id   AF-A0A8J7NWN5-F1
#
_cell.length_a   1.000
_cell.length_b   1.000
_cell.length_c   1.000
_cell.angle_alpha   90.00
_cell.angle_beta   90.00
_cell.angle_gamma   90.00
#
_symmetry.space_group_name_H-M   'P 1'
#
loop_
_entity.id
_entity.type
_entity.pdbx_description
1 polymer ?
#
loop_
_entity_poly.entity_id
_entity_poly.type
_entity_poly.pdbx_seq_one_letter_code
_entity_poly.pdbx_strand_id
1 'polypeptide(L)'
;MATVAESLETLQAELQLAQSKEAQHLETMREAEGLLSQRRSELEKLNSQVALQQEQLAELDRKVGQRKEEQRLLQECVEQRQQGLADVLRGGEEDVRDLQRQLKELRANLEDLRAQKEDLGSQLSERRAQISLFKQEGQREEETLQKILSQINKHKAELKHVLEMIQLESSELQGLKLRHDHMLDELEKTQRSLLQVKVELESGLLDAQRQGAECERNRELLEQERQELDGLRQEAEPLRATVDTLAKEKGLLEDQCQNLEGKLTQAERSLAITEESVRVSEAERTRLEAELAQMRQDLSQAKSLRQEMSRDVAATQQQLEESTEELKVVKDDLRDARQQLQLVEEDVCAATRRRDELLAEQSALKETLDRSAQRVQENQRREQRLAQELRDLQTEIEKHQARLEQQERSLRGQQEEAVESEEAQRTRLETLQRQLRAAEDALSERRGQLEQAAAGVSHMEEQGRRLRRDQEECAVLQDRLSRLRQELAEREKELQGRAEECAGLQKKLDKCRREVEHLQETLRSERLRTDRKLAALRAQSEADRQQTQEALQEKARLERELVTAEQAAGENHQRARSLQKELNTVSRELLQIKDKLRTQEDMEARQREIKEAMRSLRSEVRAEMTSGIEGRDHSPRRRADTEDLKENDPHYPSTPGWPACSSKDEQWRGEALREKLRQQEDLLKAQLRRRMWTQAEVLSLRRQHTEGSLQGLRRRVDALDELLGNTSSDSLSPINSEPPLKHGRTDLSRSIGSPCGRQPGTAARSNSPVRLDPTVPERDPGGSW
;
A
#
# COMPACT_ATOMS: atom_id res chain seq x y z
N MET A 1 -134.42 -89.55 -127.54
CA MET A 1 -133.72 -90.83 -127.32
C MET A 1 -132.21 -90.64 -127.42
N ALA A 2 -131.64 -90.33 -128.59
CA ALA A 2 -130.26 -89.78 -128.65
C ALA A 2 -130.13 -88.53 -127.75
N THR A 3 -131.15 -87.66 -127.80
CA THR A 3 -131.38 -86.52 -126.89
C THR A 3 -131.43 -86.85 -125.38
N VAL A 4 -131.48 -88.12 -124.98
CA VAL A 4 -131.34 -88.53 -123.57
C VAL A 4 -129.92 -89.01 -123.31
N ALA A 5 -129.31 -89.77 -124.23
CA ALA A 5 -127.91 -90.18 -124.16
C ALA A 5 -126.99 -88.96 -124.00
N GLU A 6 -127.10 -87.95 -124.86
CA GLU A 6 -126.32 -86.70 -124.75
C GLU A 6 -126.54 -86.01 -123.39
N SER A 7 -127.79 -85.92 -122.91
CA SER A 7 -128.10 -85.28 -121.62
C SER A 7 -127.53 -86.04 -120.41
N LEU A 8 -127.46 -87.37 -120.51
CA LEU A 8 -126.97 -88.24 -119.46
C LEU A 8 -125.43 -88.28 -119.48
N GLU A 9 -124.81 -88.25 -120.67
CA GLU A 9 -123.37 -88.01 -120.83
C GLU A 9 -122.97 -86.63 -120.29
N THR A 10 -123.76 -85.56 -120.52
CA THR A 10 -123.47 -84.24 -119.91
C THR A 10 -123.62 -84.24 -118.40
N LEU A 11 -124.66 -84.88 -117.82
CA LEU A 11 -124.82 -84.97 -116.37
C LEU A 11 -123.77 -85.89 -115.73
N GLN A 12 -123.32 -86.93 -116.44
CA GLN A 12 -122.25 -87.81 -115.99
C GLN A 12 -120.89 -87.09 -116.05
N ALA A 13 -120.67 -86.25 -117.06
CA ALA A 13 -119.51 -85.36 -117.14
C ALA A 13 -119.55 -84.24 -116.08
N GLU A 14 -120.71 -83.64 -115.80
CA GLU A 14 -120.87 -82.64 -114.74
C GLU A 14 -120.71 -83.25 -113.34
N LEU A 15 -121.19 -84.47 -113.11
CA LEU A 15 -120.96 -85.19 -111.86
C LEU A 15 -119.48 -85.58 -111.70
N GLN A 16 -118.81 -86.05 -112.75
CA GLN A 16 -117.36 -86.27 -112.76
C GLN A 16 -116.58 -84.96 -112.55
N LEU A 17 -117.06 -83.84 -113.10
CA LEU A 17 -116.49 -82.50 -112.87
C LEU A 17 -116.70 -82.04 -111.42
N ALA A 18 -117.87 -82.29 -110.83
CA ALA A 18 -118.15 -81.94 -109.44
C ALA A 18 -117.34 -82.82 -108.47
N GLN A 19 -117.26 -84.13 -108.72
CA GLN A 19 -116.43 -85.07 -107.95
C GLN A 19 -114.94 -84.76 -108.08
N SER A 20 -114.45 -84.37 -109.26
CA SER A 20 -113.05 -83.92 -109.40
C SER A 20 -112.78 -82.59 -108.71
N LYS A 21 -113.74 -81.65 -108.69
CA LYS A 21 -113.64 -80.40 -107.90
C LYS A 21 -113.71 -80.64 -106.39
N GLU A 22 -114.57 -81.54 -105.92
CA GLU A 22 -114.61 -81.91 -104.50
C GLU A 22 -113.32 -82.65 -104.09
N ALA A 23 -112.80 -83.53 -104.94
CA ALA A 23 -111.49 -84.14 -104.74
C ALA A 23 -110.39 -83.07 -104.67
N GLN A 24 -110.34 -82.12 -105.61
CA GLN A 24 -109.41 -80.98 -105.59
C GLN A 24 -109.58 -80.09 -104.35
N HIS A 25 -110.79 -79.89 -103.85
CA HIS A 25 -111.03 -79.11 -102.62
C HIS A 25 -110.60 -79.88 -101.36
N LEU A 26 -110.85 -81.19 -101.29
CA LEU A 26 -110.33 -82.03 -100.20
C LEU A 26 -108.81 -82.17 -100.28
N GLU A 27 -108.22 -82.17 -101.46
CA GLU A 27 -106.77 -82.19 -101.70
C GLU A 27 -106.14 -80.86 -101.27
N THR A 28 -106.63 -79.72 -101.75
CA THR A 28 -106.17 -78.39 -101.30
C THR A 28 -106.42 -78.10 -99.82
N MET A 29 -107.47 -78.67 -99.20
CA MET A 29 -107.66 -78.60 -97.74
C MET A 29 -106.67 -79.49 -96.99
N ARG A 30 -106.33 -80.69 -97.49
CA ARG A 30 -105.25 -81.52 -96.92
C ARG A 30 -103.88 -80.86 -97.08
N GLU A 31 -103.63 -80.18 -98.21
CA GLU A 31 -102.44 -79.35 -98.40
C GLU A 31 -102.40 -78.19 -97.40
N ALA A 32 -103.52 -77.48 -97.19
CA ALA A 32 -103.61 -76.39 -96.23
C ALA A 32 -103.45 -76.86 -94.77
N GLU A 33 -104.05 -77.99 -94.40
CA GLU A 33 -103.84 -78.63 -93.09
C GLU A 33 -102.40 -79.12 -92.92
N GLY A 34 -101.80 -79.67 -93.98
CA GLY A 34 -100.39 -80.05 -94.03
C GLY A 34 -99.46 -78.85 -93.81
N LEU A 35 -99.71 -77.74 -94.52
CA LEU A 35 -99.00 -76.46 -94.35
C LEU A 35 -99.20 -75.89 -92.94
N LEU A 36 -100.40 -75.90 -92.39
CA LEU A 36 -100.66 -75.43 -91.02
C LEU A 36 -100.00 -76.31 -89.96
N SER A 37 -99.95 -77.63 -90.18
CA SER A 37 -99.22 -78.58 -89.33
C SER A 37 -97.71 -78.34 -89.39
N GLN A 38 -97.16 -78.13 -90.60
CA GLN A 38 -95.77 -77.73 -90.80
C GLN A 38 -95.46 -76.42 -90.06
N ARG A 39 -96.26 -75.36 -90.28
CA ARG A 39 -96.09 -74.05 -89.60
C ARG A 39 -96.24 -74.13 -88.08
N ARG A 40 -97.13 -74.98 -87.53
CA ARG A 40 -97.20 -75.24 -86.09
C ARG A 40 -95.93 -75.90 -85.58
N SER A 41 -95.43 -76.94 -86.27
CA SER A 41 -94.16 -77.58 -85.90
C SER A 41 -92.96 -76.62 -86.02
N GLU A 42 -92.98 -75.67 -86.96
CA GLU A 42 -91.97 -74.61 -87.08
C GLU A 42 -92.06 -73.62 -85.92
N LEU A 43 -93.26 -73.17 -85.55
CA LEU A 43 -93.46 -72.29 -84.40
C LEU A 43 -93.10 -72.96 -83.07
N GLU A 44 -93.33 -74.26 -82.92
CA GLU A 44 -92.90 -75.04 -81.74
C GLU A 44 -91.37 -75.18 -81.69
N LYS A 45 -90.71 -75.39 -82.84
CA LYS A 45 -89.23 -75.36 -82.96
C LYS A 45 -88.68 -73.96 -82.65
N LEU A 46 -89.31 -72.90 -83.14
CA LEU A 46 -88.90 -71.52 -82.85
C LEU A 46 -89.12 -71.15 -81.38
N ASN A 47 -90.26 -71.52 -80.78
CA ASN A 47 -90.53 -71.26 -79.36
C ASN A 47 -89.56 -72.02 -78.43
N SER A 48 -89.22 -73.27 -78.75
CA SER A 48 -88.21 -74.03 -77.99
C SER A 48 -86.79 -73.48 -78.19
N GLN A 49 -86.45 -72.97 -79.39
CA GLN A 49 -85.20 -72.21 -79.61
C GLN A 49 -85.17 -70.90 -78.83
N VAL A 50 -86.26 -70.13 -78.78
CA VAL A 50 -86.37 -68.88 -78.02
C VAL A 50 -86.28 -69.15 -76.52
N ALA A 51 -86.92 -70.19 -76.01
CA ALA A 51 -86.80 -70.59 -74.60
C ALA A 51 -85.35 -70.96 -74.23
N LEU A 52 -84.68 -71.75 -75.09
CA LEU A 52 -83.27 -72.10 -74.92
C LEU A 52 -82.36 -70.85 -74.97
N GLN A 53 -82.63 -69.89 -75.87
CA GLN A 53 -81.92 -68.62 -75.93
C GLN A 53 -82.16 -67.75 -74.67
N GLN A 54 -83.37 -67.73 -74.13
CA GLN A 54 -83.68 -67.02 -72.88
C GLN A 54 -82.95 -67.64 -71.68
N GLU A 55 -82.87 -68.98 -71.60
CA GLU A 55 -82.11 -69.67 -70.57
C GLU A 55 -80.60 -69.39 -70.69
N GLN A 56 -80.04 -69.44 -71.92
CA GLN A 56 -78.66 -69.07 -72.21
C GLN A 56 -78.35 -67.62 -71.83
N LEU A 57 -79.23 -66.67 -72.15
CA LEU A 57 -79.10 -65.26 -71.74
C LEU A 57 -79.12 -65.12 -70.21
N ALA A 58 -80.05 -65.78 -69.52
CA ALA A 58 -80.12 -65.77 -68.06
C ALA A 58 -78.90 -66.45 -67.39
N GLU A 59 -78.24 -67.40 -68.06
CA GLU A 59 -76.96 -67.96 -67.58
C GLU A 59 -75.80 -66.99 -67.82
N LEU A 60 -75.78 -66.31 -68.98
CA LEU A 60 -74.80 -65.26 -69.29
C LEU A 60 -74.90 -64.07 -68.34
N ASP A 61 -76.12 -63.60 -68.01
CA ASP A 61 -76.33 -62.51 -67.05
C ASP A 61 -75.83 -62.86 -65.65
N ARG A 62 -76.06 -64.10 -65.18
CA ARG A 62 -75.48 -64.60 -63.92
C ARG A 62 -73.96 -64.63 -63.96
N LYS A 63 -73.36 -65.12 -65.06
CA LYS A 63 -71.91 -65.12 -65.26
C LYS A 63 -71.33 -63.70 -65.30
N VAL A 64 -72.01 -62.75 -65.95
CA VAL A 64 -71.63 -61.33 -65.98
C VAL A 64 -71.75 -60.69 -64.59
N GLY A 65 -72.77 -61.04 -63.81
CA GLY A 65 -72.88 -60.64 -62.40
C GLY A 65 -71.69 -61.13 -61.58
N GLN A 66 -71.41 -62.44 -61.63
CA GLN A 66 -70.26 -63.05 -60.94
C GLN A 66 -68.94 -62.39 -61.34
N ARG A 67 -68.67 -62.17 -62.65
CA ARG A 67 -67.45 -61.50 -63.10
C ARG A 67 -67.35 -60.04 -62.61
N LYS A 68 -68.46 -59.31 -62.47
CA LYS A 68 -68.46 -57.95 -61.89
C LYS A 68 -68.14 -57.96 -60.39
N GLU A 69 -68.61 -58.95 -59.65
CA GLU A 69 -68.30 -59.10 -58.22
C GLU A 69 -66.86 -59.56 -57.99
N GLU A 70 -66.37 -60.52 -58.77
CA GLU A 70 -64.95 -60.89 -58.81
C GLU A 70 -64.07 -59.67 -59.15
N GLN A 71 -64.43 -58.90 -60.18
CA GLN A 71 -63.70 -57.68 -60.54
C GLN A 71 -63.66 -56.68 -59.39
N ARG A 72 -64.79 -56.42 -58.73
CA ARG A 72 -64.87 -55.49 -57.60
C ARG A 72 -64.00 -55.96 -56.42
N LEU A 73 -64.10 -57.24 -56.04
CA LEU A 73 -63.27 -57.81 -54.96
C LEU A 73 -61.77 -57.80 -55.32
N LEU A 74 -61.41 -58.00 -56.59
CA LEU A 74 -60.03 -57.86 -57.06
C LEU A 74 -59.55 -56.40 -57.04
N GLN A 75 -60.40 -55.43 -57.36
CA GLN A 75 -60.10 -54.00 -57.23
C GLN A 75 -59.88 -53.63 -55.76
N GLU A 76 -60.81 -53.97 -54.86
CA GLU A 76 -60.68 -53.79 -53.41
C GLU A 76 -59.38 -54.42 -52.87
N CYS A 77 -59.04 -55.65 -53.28
CA CYS A 77 -57.79 -56.32 -52.89
C CYS A 77 -56.53 -55.67 -53.48
N VAL A 78 -56.61 -55.04 -54.66
CA VAL A 78 -55.48 -54.30 -55.25
C VAL A 78 -55.29 -52.96 -54.53
N GLU A 79 -56.37 -52.24 -54.23
CA GLU A 79 -56.35 -50.98 -53.48
C GLU A 79 -55.81 -51.18 -52.06
N GLN A 80 -56.26 -52.22 -51.34
CA GLN A 80 -55.72 -52.58 -50.02
C GLN A 80 -54.22 -52.91 -50.06
N ARG A 81 -53.75 -53.61 -51.12
CA ARG A 81 -52.32 -53.90 -51.31
C ARG A 81 -51.52 -52.65 -51.68
N GLN A 82 -52.09 -51.74 -52.47
CA GLN A 82 -51.46 -50.45 -52.79
C GLN A 82 -51.33 -49.57 -51.53
N GLN A 83 -52.35 -49.52 -50.69
CA GLN A 83 -52.30 -48.83 -49.39
C GLN A 83 -51.23 -49.43 -48.47
N GLY A 84 -51.25 -50.75 -48.26
CA GLY A 84 -50.24 -51.43 -47.43
C GLY A 84 -48.81 -51.26 -47.95
N LEU A 85 -48.60 -51.24 -49.27
CA LEU A 85 -47.30 -50.92 -49.87
C LEU A 85 -46.91 -49.44 -49.65
N ALA A 86 -47.85 -48.51 -49.81
CA ALA A 86 -47.60 -47.09 -49.57
C ALA A 86 -47.24 -46.79 -48.11
N ASP A 87 -47.87 -47.47 -47.14
CA ASP A 87 -47.57 -47.30 -45.72
C ASP A 87 -46.24 -47.96 -45.32
N VAL A 88 -45.88 -49.12 -45.89
CA VAL A 88 -44.53 -49.71 -45.72
C VAL A 88 -43.45 -48.82 -46.34
N LEU A 89 -43.71 -48.23 -47.52
CA LEU A 89 -42.80 -47.26 -48.14
C LEU A 89 -42.65 -45.99 -47.27
N ARG A 90 -43.75 -45.47 -46.72
CA ARG A 90 -43.74 -44.31 -45.82
C ARG A 90 -42.92 -44.56 -44.56
N GLY A 91 -43.12 -45.72 -43.92
CA GLY A 91 -42.31 -46.15 -42.77
C GLY A 91 -40.83 -46.25 -43.12
N GLY A 92 -40.50 -46.85 -44.27
CA GLY A 92 -39.12 -46.91 -44.76
C GLY A 92 -38.51 -45.54 -45.08
N GLU A 93 -39.29 -44.58 -45.58
CA GLU A 93 -38.84 -43.20 -45.74
C GLU A 93 -38.61 -42.50 -44.39
N GLU A 94 -39.44 -42.77 -43.39
CA GLU A 94 -39.31 -42.24 -42.02
C GLU A 94 -38.07 -42.83 -41.34
N ASP A 95 -37.86 -44.15 -41.36
CA ASP A 95 -36.64 -44.82 -40.90
C ASP A 95 -35.38 -44.24 -41.59
N VAL A 96 -35.43 -44.00 -42.90
CA VAL A 96 -34.31 -43.38 -43.63
C VAL A 96 -34.08 -41.93 -43.22
N ARG A 97 -35.12 -41.14 -42.94
CA ARG A 97 -34.99 -39.76 -42.40
C ARG A 97 -34.39 -39.76 -41.00
N ASP A 98 -34.76 -40.74 -40.17
CA ASP A 98 -34.29 -40.89 -38.79
C ASP A 98 -32.83 -41.34 -38.75
N LEU A 99 -32.45 -42.36 -39.53
CA LEU A 99 -31.06 -42.75 -39.74
C LEU A 99 -30.21 -41.61 -40.33
N GLN A 100 -30.77 -40.78 -41.22
CA GLN A 100 -30.08 -39.58 -41.72
C GLN A 100 -29.88 -38.49 -40.66
N ARG A 101 -30.75 -38.38 -39.64
CA ARG A 101 -30.55 -37.46 -38.51
C ARG A 101 -29.46 -38.01 -37.58
N GLN A 102 -29.53 -39.28 -37.19
CA GLN A 102 -28.50 -39.95 -36.40
C GLN A 102 -27.11 -39.90 -37.08
N LEU A 103 -27.04 -40.08 -38.40
CA LEU A 103 -25.79 -39.97 -39.17
C LEU A 103 -25.24 -38.52 -39.25
N LYS A 104 -26.07 -37.49 -39.05
CA LYS A 104 -25.60 -36.09 -38.93
C LYS A 104 -25.10 -35.81 -37.52
N GLU A 105 -25.83 -36.25 -36.50
CA GLU A 105 -25.44 -36.16 -35.10
C GLU A 105 -24.10 -36.88 -34.84
N LEU A 106 -23.94 -38.10 -35.36
CA LEU A 106 -22.68 -38.84 -35.27
C LEU A 106 -21.53 -38.19 -36.04
N ARG A 107 -21.80 -37.42 -37.12
CA ARG A 107 -20.77 -36.64 -37.81
C ARG A 107 -20.33 -35.44 -37.00
N ALA A 108 -21.28 -34.66 -36.46
CA ALA A 108 -20.98 -33.54 -35.57
C ALA A 108 -20.15 -34.01 -34.36
N ASN A 109 -20.57 -35.08 -33.67
CA ASN A 109 -19.81 -35.68 -32.57
C ASN A 109 -18.39 -36.13 -32.98
N LEU A 110 -18.20 -36.61 -34.22
CA LEU A 110 -16.88 -36.98 -34.75
C LEU A 110 -16.03 -35.78 -35.18
N GLU A 111 -16.65 -34.65 -35.52
CA GLU A 111 -16.01 -33.37 -35.82
C GLU A 111 -15.57 -32.68 -34.51
N ASP A 112 -16.43 -32.65 -33.49
CA ASP A 112 -16.10 -32.19 -32.13
C ASP A 112 -14.95 -32.98 -31.51
N LEU A 113 -14.98 -34.32 -31.61
CA LEU A 113 -13.90 -35.19 -31.12
C LEU A 113 -12.59 -35.03 -31.91
N ARG A 114 -12.64 -34.54 -33.16
CA ARG A 114 -11.43 -34.18 -33.93
C ARG A 114 -10.87 -32.85 -33.45
N ALA A 115 -11.71 -31.83 -33.28
CA ALA A 115 -11.30 -30.54 -32.73
C ALA A 115 -10.64 -30.70 -31.35
N GLN A 116 -11.29 -31.42 -30.42
CA GLN A 116 -10.72 -31.72 -29.10
C GLN A 116 -9.37 -32.46 -29.17
N LYS A 117 -9.21 -33.40 -30.12
CA LYS A 117 -7.95 -34.11 -30.35
C LYS A 117 -6.85 -33.18 -30.90
N GLU A 118 -7.21 -32.23 -31.76
CA GLU A 118 -6.29 -31.26 -32.36
C GLU A 118 -5.87 -30.19 -31.34
N ASP A 119 -6.80 -29.72 -30.50
CA ASP A 119 -6.51 -28.82 -29.38
C ASP A 119 -5.61 -29.48 -28.34
N LEU A 120 -5.91 -30.72 -27.92
CA LEU A 120 -5.02 -31.50 -27.05
C LEU A 120 -3.66 -31.79 -27.71
N GLY A 121 -3.64 -31.96 -29.05
CA GLY A 121 -2.41 -32.05 -29.83
C GLY A 121 -1.57 -30.78 -29.78
N SER A 122 -2.21 -29.61 -29.88
CA SER A 122 -1.56 -28.30 -29.79
C SER A 122 -0.98 -28.08 -28.38
N GLN A 123 -1.76 -28.35 -27.32
CA GLN A 123 -1.31 -28.27 -25.92
C GLN A 123 -0.14 -29.23 -25.66
N LEU A 124 -0.20 -30.47 -26.16
CA LEU A 124 0.93 -31.42 -26.05
C LEU A 124 2.18 -30.94 -26.80
N SER A 125 2.03 -30.23 -27.92
CA SER A 125 3.17 -29.62 -28.63
C SER A 125 3.77 -28.45 -27.86
N GLU A 126 2.93 -27.60 -27.25
CA GLU A 126 3.34 -26.46 -26.42
C GLU A 126 4.07 -26.94 -25.16
N ARG A 127 3.50 -27.91 -24.42
CA ARG A 127 4.16 -28.48 -23.23
C ARG A 127 5.48 -29.17 -23.58
N ARG A 128 5.61 -29.78 -24.76
CA ARG A 128 6.91 -30.32 -25.25
C ARG A 128 7.91 -29.20 -25.55
N ALA A 129 7.46 -28.06 -26.08
CA ALA A 129 8.32 -26.89 -26.29
C ALA A 129 8.79 -26.30 -24.95
N GLN A 130 7.88 -26.09 -24.00
CA GLN A 130 8.21 -25.63 -22.62
C GLN A 130 9.22 -26.56 -21.94
N ILE A 131 9.00 -27.88 -21.97
CA ILE A 131 9.97 -28.88 -21.44
C ILE A 131 11.32 -28.81 -22.16
N SER A 132 11.36 -28.43 -23.44
CA SER A 132 12.61 -28.28 -24.20
C SER A 132 13.35 -26.99 -23.83
N LEU A 133 12.64 -25.90 -23.51
CA LEU A 133 13.21 -24.66 -23.00
C LEU A 133 13.82 -24.87 -21.60
N PHE A 134 13.05 -25.42 -20.66
CA PHE A 134 13.55 -25.70 -19.29
C PHE A 134 14.76 -26.64 -19.29
N LYS A 135 14.87 -27.57 -20.25
CA LYS A 135 16.08 -28.41 -20.42
C LYS A 135 17.29 -27.61 -20.89
N GLN A 136 17.13 -26.64 -21.79
CA GLN A 136 18.23 -25.75 -22.18
C GLN A 136 18.61 -24.79 -21.06
N GLU A 137 17.66 -24.34 -20.26
CA GLU A 137 17.89 -23.47 -19.10
C GLU A 137 18.67 -24.22 -18.02
N GLY A 138 18.23 -25.42 -17.63
CA GLY A 138 18.99 -26.29 -16.73
C GLY A 138 20.40 -26.61 -17.23
N GLN A 139 20.60 -26.82 -18.54
CA GLN A 139 21.93 -26.99 -19.13
C GLN A 139 22.81 -25.72 -19.02
N ARG A 140 22.24 -24.53 -19.24
CA ARG A 140 22.95 -23.25 -19.04
C ARG A 140 23.31 -23.05 -17.56
N GLU A 141 22.41 -23.42 -16.65
CA GLU A 141 22.67 -23.37 -15.21
C GLU A 141 23.78 -24.34 -14.80
N GLU A 142 23.72 -25.61 -15.21
CA GLU A 142 24.78 -26.61 -15.02
C GLU A 142 26.13 -26.11 -15.53
N GLU A 143 26.18 -25.51 -16.73
CA GLU A 143 27.37 -24.85 -17.26
C GLU A 143 27.88 -23.71 -16.35
N THR A 144 27.00 -22.84 -15.84
CA THR A 144 27.42 -21.74 -14.94
C THR A 144 27.90 -22.26 -13.59
N LEU A 145 27.26 -23.30 -13.04
CA LEU A 145 27.68 -23.97 -11.82
C LEU A 145 29.04 -24.65 -12.02
N GLN A 146 29.29 -25.29 -13.15
CA GLN A 146 30.59 -25.87 -13.48
C GLN A 146 31.68 -24.79 -13.61
N LYS A 147 31.36 -23.65 -14.23
CA LYS A 147 32.26 -22.48 -14.31
C LYS A 147 32.58 -21.95 -12.90
N ILE A 148 31.58 -21.77 -12.03
CA ILE A 148 31.76 -21.33 -10.62
C ILE A 148 32.58 -22.35 -9.81
N LEU A 149 32.29 -23.65 -9.95
CA LEU A 149 33.06 -24.72 -9.29
C LEU A 149 34.53 -24.74 -9.74
N SER A 150 34.81 -24.43 -11.00
CA SER A 150 36.20 -24.29 -11.48
C SER A 150 36.93 -23.10 -10.83
N GLN A 151 36.24 -21.96 -10.65
CA GLN A 151 36.77 -20.78 -9.97
C GLN A 151 36.99 -21.04 -8.46
N ILE A 152 36.04 -21.69 -7.79
CA ILE A 152 36.17 -22.09 -6.38
C ILE A 152 37.38 -23.03 -6.20
N ASN A 153 37.56 -24.01 -7.08
CA ASN A 153 38.72 -24.92 -7.02
C ASN A 153 40.04 -24.19 -7.31
N LYS A 154 40.06 -23.21 -8.22
CA LYS A 154 41.22 -22.33 -8.45
C LYS A 154 41.57 -21.53 -7.18
N HIS A 155 40.61 -20.78 -6.62
CA HIS A 155 40.84 -19.99 -5.41
C HIS A 155 41.25 -20.88 -4.21
N LYS A 156 40.71 -22.11 -4.12
CA LYS A 156 41.10 -23.10 -3.12
C LYS A 156 42.54 -23.61 -3.29
N ALA A 157 43.05 -23.68 -4.51
CA ALA A 157 44.46 -23.99 -4.78
C ALA A 157 45.37 -22.80 -4.47
N GLU A 158 44.97 -21.58 -4.84
CA GLU A 158 45.70 -20.34 -4.54
C GLU A 158 45.81 -20.12 -3.02
N LEU A 159 44.71 -20.30 -2.27
CA LEU A 159 44.70 -20.23 -0.80
C LEU A 159 45.58 -21.30 -0.14
N LYS A 160 45.64 -22.52 -0.68
CA LYS A 160 46.59 -23.54 -0.23
C LYS A 160 48.03 -23.08 -0.42
N HIS A 161 48.37 -22.60 -1.61
CA HIS A 161 49.72 -22.14 -1.91
C HIS A 161 50.14 -20.96 -1.02
N VAL A 162 49.24 -20.01 -0.75
CA VAL A 162 49.49 -18.91 0.20
C VAL A 162 49.71 -19.43 1.63
N LEU A 163 48.94 -20.43 2.08
CA LEU A 163 49.17 -21.07 3.39
C LEU A 163 50.50 -21.83 3.46
N GLU A 164 50.89 -22.52 2.39
CA GLU A 164 52.18 -23.20 2.27
C GLU A 164 53.35 -22.19 2.29
N MET A 165 53.23 -21.06 1.57
CA MET A 165 54.21 -19.97 1.60
C MET A 165 54.36 -19.37 3.01
N ILE A 166 53.25 -19.07 3.70
CA ILE A 166 53.27 -18.54 5.07
C ILE A 166 53.90 -19.54 6.06
N GLN A 167 53.71 -20.85 5.85
CA GLN A 167 54.36 -21.89 6.66
C GLN A 167 55.88 -21.95 6.41
N LEU A 168 56.31 -21.84 5.15
CA LEU A 168 57.72 -21.76 4.78
C LEU A 168 58.38 -20.51 5.39
N GLU A 169 57.82 -19.32 5.17
CA GLU A 169 58.28 -18.06 5.75
C GLU A 169 58.36 -18.12 7.29
N SER A 170 57.35 -18.70 7.94
CA SER A 170 57.36 -18.89 9.40
C SER A 170 58.48 -19.83 9.86
N SER A 171 58.79 -20.88 9.09
CA SER A 171 59.89 -21.81 9.40
C SER A 171 61.26 -21.17 9.17
N GLU A 172 61.42 -20.35 8.14
CA GLU A 172 62.65 -19.59 7.87
C GLU A 172 62.87 -18.52 8.93
N LEU A 173 61.83 -17.78 9.32
CA LEU A 173 61.88 -16.80 10.42
C LEU A 173 62.22 -17.48 11.77
N GLN A 174 61.74 -18.70 12.02
CA GLN A 174 62.14 -19.47 13.20
C GLN A 174 63.59 -19.93 13.13
N GLY A 175 64.06 -20.39 11.95
CA GLY A 175 65.47 -20.72 11.72
C GLY A 175 66.41 -19.52 11.86
N LEU A 176 65.99 -18.34 11.40
CA LEU A 176 66.73 -17.09 11.56
C LEU A 176 66.79 -16.62 13.02
N LYS A 177 65.72 -16.77 13.79
CA LYS A 177 65.74 -16.53 15.25
C LYS A 177 66.74 -17.45 15.93
N LEU A 178 66.67 -18.76 15.72
CA LEU A 178 67.61 -19.72 16.31
C LEU A 178 69.09 -19.43 15.96
N ARG A 179 69.37 -18.98 14.72
CA ARG A 179 70.72 -18.53 14.31
C ARG A 179 71.14 -17.25 15.04
N HIS A 180 70.23 -16.27 15.17
CA HIS A 180 70.50 -15.02 15.88
C HIS A 180 70.73 -15.27 17.37
N ASP A 181 69.92 -16.11 18.01
CA ASP A 181 70.03 -16.45 19.42
C ASP A 181 71.34 -17.21 19.70
N HIS A 182 71.76 -18.11 18.81
CA HIS A 182 73.10 -18.73 18.88
C HIS A 182 74.24 -17.71 18.69
N MET A 183 74.10 -16.74 17.78
CA MET A 183 75.08 -15.66 17.62
C MET A 183 75.14 -14.76 18.86
N LEU A 184 74.03 -14.56 19.58
CA LEU A 184 74.03 -13.89 20.88
C LEU A 184 74.74 -14.74 21.94
N ASP A 185 74.48 -16.04 22.03
CA ASP A 185 75.19 -16.95 22.96
C ASP A 185 76.71 -16.91 22.75
N GLU A 186 77.19 -16.94 21.50
CA GLU A 186 78.63 -16.82 21.20
C GLU A 186 79.18 -15.41 21.46
N LEU A 187 78.38 -14.36 21.24
CA LEU A 187 78.74 -13.00 21.62
C LEU A 187 78.87 -12.87 23.16
N GLU A 188 77.95 -13.45 23.92
CA GLU A 188 78.06 -13.46 25.39
C GLU A 188 79.24 -14.30 25.87
N LYS A 189 79.53 -15.47 25.25
CA LYS A 189 80.71 -16.28 25.57
C LYS A 189 82.01 -15.53 25.30
N THR A 190 82.12 -14.83 24.17
CA THR A 190 83.30 -14.03 23.82
C THR A 190 83.43 -12.76 24.66
N GLN A 191 82.32 -12.14 25.09
CA GLN A 191 82.35 -11.08 26.10
C GLN A 191 82.80 -11.60 27.47
N ARG A 192 82.29 -12.77 27.92
CA ARG A 192 82.71 -13.43 29.16
C ARG A 192 84.21 -13.76 29.16
N SER A 193 84.72 -14.34 28.07
CA SER A 193 86.15 -14.66 27.96
C SER A 193 87.02 -13.41 27.82
N LEU A 194 86.58 -12.36 27.13
CA LEU A 194 87.29 -11.07 27.09
C LEU A 194 87.35 -10.40 28.47
N LEU A 195 86.27 -10.47 29.26
CA LEU A 195 86.27 -10.01 30.65
C LEU A 195 87.20 -10.85 31.53
N GLN A 196 87.24 -12.17 31.35
CA GLN A 196 88.21 -13.04 32.03
C GLN A 196 89.65 -12.67 31.67
N VAL A 197 89.98 -12.56 30.37
CA VAL A 197 91.31 -12.16 29.89
C VAL A 197 91.68 -10.76 30.38
N LYS A 198 90.72 -9.83 30.52
CA LYS A 198 90.96 -8.52 31.14
C LYS A 198 91.35 -8.65 32.62
N VAL A 199 90.69 -9.50 33.40
CA VAL A 199 91.04 -9.77 34.81
C VAL A 199 92.41 -10.48 34.91
N GLU A 200 92.68 -11.42 34.01
CA GLU A 200 93.99 -12.10 33.92
C GLU A 200 95.10 -11.09 33.58
N LEU A 201 94.89 -10.18 32.61
CA LEU A 201 95.82 -9.09 32.29
C LEU A 201 95.98 -8.09 33.43
N GLU A 202 94.92 -7.75 34.16
CA GLU A 202 95.01 -6.88 35.35
C GLU A 202 95.82 -7.54 36.47
N SER A 203 95.65 -8.85 36.70
CA SER A 203 96.48 -9.60 37.64
C SER A 203 97.94 -9.72 37.17
N GLY A 204 98.16 -10.00 35.89
CA GLY A 204 99.48 -10.07 35.27
C GLY A 204 100.22 -8.73 35.25
N LEU A 205 99.50 -7.60 35.17
CA LEU A 205 100.07 -6.26 35.31
C LEU A 205 100.47 -5.95 36.76
N LEU A 206 99.67 -6.39 37.75
CA LEU A 206 100.04 -6.28 39.17
C LEU A 206 101.26 -7.16 39.50
N ASP A 207 101.33 -8.37 38.95
CA ASP A 207 102.49 -9.25 39.11
C ASP A 207 103.70 -8.76 38.32
N ALA A 208 103.53 -8.17 37.13
CA ALA A 208 104.61 -7.50 36.41
C ALA A 208 105.10 -6.23 37.13
N GLN A 209 104.26 -5.52 37.90
CA GLN A 209 104.69 -4.43 38.77
C GLN A 209 105.47 -4.94 40.00
N ARG A 210 105.04 -6.05 40.60
CA ARG A 210 105.79 -6.73 41.69
C ARG A 210 107.15 -7.21 41.19
N GLN A 211 107.17 -7.94 40.06
CA GLN A 211 108.40 -8.38 39.40
C GLN A 211 109.24 -7.19 38.93
N GLY A 212 108.64 -6.09 38.48
CA GLY A 212 109.34 -4.84 38.18
C GLY A 212 110.11 -4.30 39.39
N ALA A 213 109.44 -4.15 40.53
CA ALA A 213 110.07 -3.71 41.78
C ALA A 213 111.12 -4.71 42.32
N GLU A 214 110.97 -6.01 42.05
CA GLU A 214 112.00 -7.03 42.35
C GLU A 214 113.18 -6.95 41.38
N CYS A 215 112.94 -6.74 40.09
CA CYS A 215 113.95 -6.52 39.07
C CYS A 215 114.70 -5.19 39.25
N GLU A 216 114.06 -4.14 39.78
CA GLU A 216 114.71 -2.88 40.13
C GLU A 216 115.66 -3.07 41.31
N ARG A 217 115.25 -3.75 42.39
CA ARG A 217 116.16 -4.15 43.50
C ARG A 217 117.31 -5.02 43.00
N ASN A 218 117.02 -6.00 42.15
CA ASN A 218 118.05 -6.86 41.54
C ASN A 218 118.96 -6.08 40.57
N ARG A 219 118.46 -5.02 39.93
CA ARG A 219 119.25 -4.11 39.10
C ARG A 219 120.13 -3.19 39.94
N GLU A 220 119.64 -2.66 41.05
CA GLU A 220 120.45 -1.88 42.00
C GLU A 220 121.63 -2.72 42.53
N LEU A 221 121.39 -4.01 42.81
CA LEU A 221 122.44 -4.99 43.14
C LEU A 221 123.37 -5.27 41.95
N LEU A 222 122.83 -5.55 40.76
CA LEU A 222 123.62 -5.78 39.54
C LEU A 222 124.39 -4.54 39.05
N GLU A 223 123.99 -3.32 39.40
CA GLU A 223 124.70 -2.08 39.08
C GLU A 223 125.77 -1.74 40.12
N GLN A 224 125.67 -2.28 41.34
CA GLN A 224 126.81 -2.39 42.25
C GLN A 224 127.84 -3.39 41.66
N GLU A 225 127.41 -4.61 41.33
CA GLU A 225 128.27 -5.62 40.68
C GLU A 225 128.86 -5.16 39.33
N ARG A 226 128.14 -4.35 38.54
CA ARG A 226 128.67 -3.80 37.27
C ARG A 226 129.65 -2.66 37.44
N GLN A 227 129.55 -1.87 38.50
CA GLN A 227 130.60 -0.90 38.84
C GLN A 227 131.89 -1.63 39.27
N GLU A 228 131.77 -2.81 39.87
CA GLU A 228 132.90 -3.71 40.11
C GLU A 228 133.42 -4.37 38.80
N LEU A 229 132.55 -4.67 37.83
CA LEU A 229 132.89 -5.38 36.57
C LEU A 229 133.42 -4.52 35.42
N ASP A 230 132.89 -3.32 35.16
CA ASP A 230 133.43 -2.46 34.08
C ASP A 230 134.78 -1.85 34.45
N GLY A 231 135.12 -1.84 35.75
CA GLY A 231 136.50 -1.67 36.25
C GLY A 231 137.47 -2.77 35.80
N LEU A 232 136.99 -3.85 35.18
CA LEU A 232 137.77 -4.96 34.63
C LEU A 232 137.76 -5.03 33.08
N ARG A 233 137.08 -4.13 32.36
CA ARG A 233 136.62 -4.41 30.97
C ARG A 233 137.04 -3.43 29.85
N GLN A 234 137.92 -2.46 30.09
CA GLN A 234 138.18 -1.37 29.12
C GLN A 234 139.13 -1.79 27.96
N GLU A 235 138.59 -2.35 26.85
CA GLU A 235 139.35 -2.98 25.72
C GLU A 235 138.95 -2.74 24.21
N ALA A 236 137.89 -3.39 23.63
CA ALA A 236 138.06 -4.20 22.36
C ALA A 236 137.31 -4.06 20.95
N GLU A 237 136.61 -3.73 19.84
CA GLU A 237 136.37 -4.65 18.67
C GLU A 237 136.36 -3.99 17.22
N PRO A 238 136.98 -4.59 16.15
CA PRO A 238 136.92 -4.09 14.73
C PRO A 238 136.34 -5.03 13.55
N LEU A 239 135.48 -4.57 12.54
CA LEU A 239 134.72 -5.29 11.37
C LEU A 239 134.16 -4.38 10.13
N ARG A 240 133.41 -4.64 8.96
CA ARG A 240 133.02 -5.72 7.89
C ARG A 240 131.87 -5.33 6.78
N ALA A 241 131.82 -5.66 5.42
CA ALA A 241 130.70 -5.32 4.37
C ALA A 241 130.63 -5.92 2.83
N THR A 242 129.55 -5.66 1.95
CA THR A 242 129.38 -5.57 0.37
C THR A 242 128.48 -6.51 -0.62
N VAL A 243 128.05 -6.09 -1.90
CA VAL A 243 127.64 -6.80 -3.26
C VAL A 243 126.24 -6.53 -4.07
N ASP A 244 126.08 -6.60 -5.47
CA ASP A 244 124.80 -6.46 -6.38
C ASP A 244 124.80 -6.77 -8.00
N THR A 245 123.64 -6.77 -8.79
CA THR A 245 123.26 -6.55 -10.32
C THR A 245 122.93 -7.70 -11.42
N LEU A 246 122.37 -7.66 -12.73
CA LEU A 246 121.28 -6.99 -13.64
C LEU A 246 121.09 -7.56 -15.18
N ALA A 247 119.93 -7.52 -15.97
CA ALA A 247 119.73 -7.87 -17.50
C ALA A 247 118.31 -7.68 -18.32
N LYS A 248 118.16 -7.64 -19.73
CA LYS A 248 116.89 -7.63 -20.68
C LYS A 248 117.01 -7.77 -22.30
N GLU A 249 115.98 -8.16 -23.19
CA GLU A 249 115.81 -7.93 -24.73
C GLU A 249 114.55 -8.50 -25.64
N LYS A 250 114.24 -7.98 -26.92
CA LYS A 250 113.75 -8.55 -28.30
C LYS A 250 112.26 -8.54 -28.98
N GLY A 251 112.06 -8.46 -30.38
CA GLY A 251 110.78 -8.76 -31.24
C GLY A 251 110.67 -8.60 -32.86
N LEU A 252 109.49 -8.90 -33.56
CA LEU A 252 108.84 -8.61 -34.96
C LEU A 252 109.04 -9.38 -36.36
N LEU A 253 107.97 -9.63 -37.21
CA LEU A 253 108.05 -10.04 -38.68
C LEU A 253 106.89 -9.81 -39.78
N GLU A 254 106.07 -10.79 -40.28
CA GLU A 254 106.04 -11.28 -41.72
C GLU A 254 104.95 -11.03 -42.89
N ASP A 255 103.72 -11.62 -42.91
CA ASP A 255 103.00 -12.36 -44.04
C ASP A 255 102.31 -11.68 -45.32
N GLN A 256 102.10 -12.42 -46.47
CA GLN A 256 101.29 -12.04 -47.72
C GLN A 256 100.83 -13.19 -48.72
N CYS A 257 99.73 -13.04 -49.55
CA CYS A 257 99.38 -13.63 -50.93
C CYS A 257 97.85 -13.92 -51.22
N GLN A 258 97.22 -13.59 -52.40
CA GLN A 258 95.76 -13.89 -52.60
C GLN A 258 95.03 -13.99 -53.99
N ASN A 259 95.51 -13.52 -55.16
CA ASN A 259 94.60 -13.18 -56.29
C ASN A 259 94.97 -13.77 -57.68
N LEU A 260 94.25 -14.79 -58.15
CA LEU A 260 94.47 -15.49 -59.45
C LEU A 260 93.15 -15.88 -60.17
N GLU A 261 93.18 -16.89 -61.05
CA GLU A 261 92.40 -16.90 -62.30
C GLU A 261 91.08 -17.67 -62.29
N GLY A 262 89.95 -16.99 -62.51
CA GLY A 262 88.69 -17.61 -62.95
C GLY A 262 88.72 -17.93 -64.45
N LYS A 263 88.73 -19.22 -64.84
CA LYS A 263 89.11 -19.64 -66.21
C LYS A 263 88.24 -20.66 -66.95
N LEU A 264 87.30 -21.36 -66.30
CA LEU A 264 86.74 -22.61 -66.87
C LEU A 264 85.29 -22.59 -67.37
N THR A 265 84.92 -21.53 -68.11
CA THR A 265 83.73 -21.51 -68.98
C THR A 265 83.91 -22.39 -70.23
N GLN A 266 84.21 -23.68 -70.02
CA GLN A 266 84.68 -24.62 -71.06
C GLN A 266 83.58 -25.57 -71.58
N ALA A 267 82.42 -25.66 -70.90
CA ALA A 267 81.50 -26.79 -71.05
C ALA A 267 80.47 -26.72 -72.21
N GLU A 268 80.29 -25.57 -72.88
CA GLU A 268 79.01 -25.26 -73.57
C GLU A 268 79.07 -25.12 -75.11
N ARG A 269 80.12 -25.62 -75.81
CA ARG A 269 80.34 -25.25 -77.25
C ARG A 269 80.72 -26.35 -78.25
N SER A 270 80.56 -27.64 -77.95
CA SER A 270 80.95 -28.74 -78.86
C SER A 270 79.81 -29.31 -79.73
N LEU A 271 79.05 -28.46 -80.43
CA LEU A 271 77.98 -28.87 -81.35
C LEU A 271 77.67 -27.77 -82.39
N ALA A 272 77.76 -27.92 -83.71
CA ALA A 272 78.56 -28.68 -84.68
C ALA A 272 78.06 -28.21 -86.08
N ILE A 273 78.88 -28.23 -87.14
CA ILE A 273 78.52 -27.74 -88.50
C ILE A 273 79.24 -28.59 -89.56
N THR A 274 78.54 -29.26 -90.50
CA THR A 274 79.18 -30.25 -91.43
C THR A 274 78.49 -30.54 -92.80
N GLU A 275 77.91 -29.58 -93.55
CA GLU A 275 77.13 -29.93 -94.79
C GLU A 275 77.30 -28.99 -96.03
N GLU A 276 78.17 -29.28 -97.03
CA GLU A 276 78.03 -28.78 -98.45
C GLU A 276 78.98 -29.40 -99.55
N SER A 277 78.53 -29.37 -100.83
CA SER A 277 79.27 -29.40 -102.15
C SER A 277 79.58 -30.70 -102.99
N VAL A 278 79.14 -30.78 -104.29
CA VAL A 278 79.51 -31.75 -105.41
C VAL A 278 79.10 -31.23 -106.85
N ARG A 279 79.77 -31.63 -107.99
CA ARG A 279 79.30 -31.55 -109.45
C ARG A 279 80.26 -32.13 -110.57
N VAL A 280 79.81 -32.94 -111.58
CA VAL A 280 80.54 -33.37 -112.86
C VAL A 280 79.60 -33.97 -113.99
N SER A 281 79.88 -33.89 -115.33
CA SER A 281 79.17 -34.65 -116.44
C SER A 281 79.72 -34.59 -117.94
N GLU A 282 79.32 -35.55 -118.86
CA GLU A 282 79.11 -35.55 -120.40
C GLU A 282 80.13 -36.12 -121.52
N ALA A 283 79.67 -36.84 -122.63
CA ALA A 283 80.15 -36.91 -124.10
C ALA A 283 79.90 -38.19 -125.10
N GLU A 284 79.72 -37.98 -126.48
CA GLU A 284 80.05 -38.75 -127.81
C GLU A 284 79.28 -39.93 -128.65
N ARG A 285 79.40 -40.07 -130.04
CA ARG A 285 78.68 -41.04 -131.06
C ARG A 285 79.01 -41.09 -132.66
N THR A 286 78.75 -42.20 -133.50
CA THR A 286 78.19 -42.36 -134.99
C THR A 286 78.84 -43.20 -136.24
N ARG A 287 78.08 -43.99 -137.15
CA ARG A 287 78.24 -44.37 -138.69
C ARG A 287 77.71 -45.78 -139.33
N LEU A 288 77.28 -45.97 -140.66
CA LEU A 288 77.09 -47.27 -141.52
C LEU A 288 76.61 -47.19 -143.09
N GLU A 289 76.63 -48.26 -144.02
CA GLU A 289 75.76 -48.59 -145.30
C GLU A 289 76.18 -49.63 -146.50
N ALA A 290 75.20 -50.30 -147.25
CA ALA A 290 75.09 -50.88 -148.71
C ALA A 290 75.16 -52.42 -149.24
N GLU A 291 74.16 -53.01 -150.03
CA GLU A 291 74.14 -54.38 -150.80
C GLU A 291 72.87 -54.71 -151.75
N LEU A 292 72.85 -55.65 -152.80
CA LEU A 292 71.69 -56.49 -153.40
C LEU A 292 71.89 -57.43 -154.72
N ALA A 293 70.99 -58.44 -155.09
CA ALA A 293 71.14 -59.44 -156.26
C ALA A 293 69.90 -60.22 -156.99
N GLN A 294 70.15 -61.00 -158.11
CA GLN A 294 69.30 -61.60 -159.26
C GLN A 294 68.45 -62.95 -159.16
N MET A 295 67.55 -63.19 -160.15
CA MET A 295 66.53 -64.28 -160.42
C MET A 295 67.03 -65.72 -160.81
N ARG A 296 66.39 -66.90 -160.58
CA ARG A 296 65.18 -67.41 -159.84
C ARG A 296 63.99 -68.13 -160.62
N GLN A 297 64.13 -68.66 -161.85
CA GLN A 297 62.95 -69.04 -162.70
C GLN A 297 62.39 -70.50 -162.72
N ASP A 298 63.10 -71.55 -163.15
CA ASP A 298 62.52 -72.93 -163.35
C ASP A 298 62.01 -73.60 -162.07
N LEU A 299 62.32 -72.97 -160.94
CA LEU A 299 61.58 -72.93 -159.70
C LEU A 299 60.10 -72.48 -159.89
N SER A 300 59.32 -73.07 -160.82
CA SER A 300 58.00 -72.57 -161.26
C SER A 300 56.89 -73.63 -161.48
N GLN A 301 57.06 -74.69 -162.29
CA GLN A 301 55.95 -75.63 -162.57
C GLN A 301 55.76 -76.73 -161.52
N ALA A 302 56.83 -77.44 -161.12
CA ALA A 302 56.76 -78.27 -159.91
C ALA A 302 56.49 -77.41 -158.66
N LYS A 303 56.81 -76.11 -158.73
CA LYS A 303 56.39 -75.11 -157.76
C LYS A 303 54.88 -74.85 -157.76
N SER A 304 54.10 -75.22 -158.79
CA SER A 304 52.67 -74.87 -158.92
C SER A 304 51.71 -75.84 -158.21
N LEU A 305 51.77 -77.16 -158.47
CA LEU A 305 51.05 -78.14 -157.64
C LEU A 305 51.63 -78.22 -156.21
N ARG A 306 52.93 -77.93 -156.05
CA ARG A 306 53.51 -77.69 -154.71
C ARG A 306 53.08 -76.34 -154.12
N GLN A 307 52.66 -75.36 -154.91
CA GLN A 307 52.01 -74.13 -154.42
C GLN A 307 50.55 -74.39 -154.06
N GLU A 308 49.88 -75.37 -154.64
CA GLU A 308 48.51 -75.73 -154.26
C GLU A 308 48.52 -76.57 -152.98
N MET A 309 49.31 -77.63 -152.92
CA MET A 309 49.56 -78.33 -151.65
C MET A 309 50.22 -77.43 -150.59
N SER A 310 51.01 -76.40 -150.97
CA SER A 310 51.49 -75.38 -150.01
C SER A 310 50.59 -74.14 -149.88
N ARG A 311 49.45 -74.07 -150.56
CA ARG A 311 48.34 -73.14 -150.24
C ARG A 311 47.45 -73.83 -149.23
N ASP A 312 47.19 -75.13 -149.37
CA ASP A 312 46.40 -75.91 -148.42
C ASP A 312 47.19 -76.18 -147.13
N VAL A 313 48.49 -76.48 -147.23
CA VAL A 313 49.37 -76.54 -146.05
C VAL A 313 49.60 -75.15 -145.46
N ALA A 314 49.75 -74.08 -146.26
CA ALA A 314 49.81 -72.73 -145.68
C ALA A 314 48.48 -72.29 -145.06
N ALA A 315 47.33 -72.68 -145.61
CA ALA A 315 46.02 -72.35 -145.05
C ALA A 315 45.74 -73.14 -143.76
N THR A 316 46.16 -74.40 -143.68
CA THR A 316 46.04 -75.19 -142.44
C THR A 316 47.11 -74.82 -141.41
N GLN A 317 48.30 -74.37 -141.82
CA GLN A 317 49.28 -73.74 -140.93
C GLN A 317 48.80 -72.37 -140.45
N GLN A 318 48.24 -71.54 -141.33
CA GLN A 318 47.66 -70.25 -140.97
C GLN A 318 46.45 -70.44 -140.04
N GLN A 319 45.54 -71.37 -140.31
CA GLN A 319 44.45 -71.73 -139.38
C GLN A 319 44.97 -72.26 -138.04
N LEU A 320 46.12 -72.94 -138.01
CA LEU A 320 46.76 -73.37 -136.76
C LEU A 320 47.44 -72.20 -136.04
N GLU A 321 48.07 -71.28 -136.76
CA GLU A 321 48.67 -70.05 -136.22
C GLU A 321 47.57 -69.16 -135.65
N GLU A 322 46.52 -68.86 -136.43
CA GLU A 322 45.26 -68.22 -136.01
C GLU A 322 44.69 -68.92 -134.76
N SER A 323 44.53 -70.25 -134.77
CA SER A 323 44.07 -71.00 -133.59
C SER A 323 45.00 -70.86 -132.37
N THR A 324 46.32 -70.75 -132.56
CA THR A 324 47.27 -70.50 -131.45
C THR A 324 47.29 -69.05 -130.99
N GLU A 325 46.90 -68.10 -131.84
CA GLU A 325 46.77 -66.69 -131.49
C GLU A 325 45.44 -66.41 -130.79
N GLU A 326 44.34 -66.99 -131.26
CA GLU A 326 43.09 -67.11 -130.50
C GLU A 326 43.33 -67.75 -129.12
N LEU A 327 44.12 -68.83 -129.05
CA LEU A 327 44.44 -69.50 -127.78
C LEU A 327 45.45 -68.73 -126.91
N LYS A 328 46.20 -67.76 -127.46
CA LYS A 328 46.95 -66.75 -126.67
C LYS A 328 45.98 -65.70 -126.12
N VAL A 329 45.12 -65.13 -126.98
CA VAL A 329 44.09 -64.14 -126.60
C VAL A 329 43.22 -64.71 -125.48
N VAL A 330 42.66 -65.91 -125.64
CA VAL A 330 41.86 -66.58 -124.59
C VAL A 330 42.66 -66.87 -123.30
N LYS A 331 43.99 -67.03 -123.37
CA LYS A 331 44.84 -67.18 -122.17
C LYS A 331 45.09 -65.85 -121.46
N ASP A 332 45.17 -64.76 -122.21
CA ASP A 332 45.38 -63.42 -121.67
C ASP A 332 44.04 -62.82 -121.19
N ASP A 333 42.94 -63.04 -121.91
CA ASP A 333 41.57 -62.84 -121.42
C ASP A 333 41.33 -63.60 -120.09
N LEU A 334 41.77 -64.86 -119.99
CA LEU A 334 41.68 -65.66 -118.75
C LEU A 334 42.58 -65.12 -117.64
N ARG A 335 43.70 -64.49 -117.98
CA ARG A 335 44.64 -63.86 -117.03
C ARG A 335 44.04 -62.56 -116.48
N ASP A 336 43.50 -61.74 -117.37
CA ASP A 336 42.89 -60.45 -117.05
C ASP A 336 41.56 -60.65 -116.32
N ALA A 337 40.75 -61.63 -116.72
CA ALA A 337 39.58 -62.06 -115.97
C ALA A 337 39.92 -62.54 -114.55
N ARG A 338 41.06 -63.21 -114.34
CA ARG A 338 41.53 -63.56 -112.99
C ARG A 338 41.97 -62.35 -112.18
N GLN A 339 42.65 -61.37 -112.79
CA GLN A 339 43.02 -60.12 -112.12
C GLN A 339 41.76 -59.30 -111.76
N GLN A 340 40.78 -59.21 -112.65
CA GLN A 340 39.48 -58.61 -112.38
C GLN A 340 38.74 -59.34 -111.25
N LEU A 341 38.81 -60.68 -111.20
CA LEU A 341 38.21 -61.46 -110.11
C LEU A 341 38.89 -61.17 -108.77
N GLN A 342 40.23 -61.07 -108.74
CA GLN A 342 40.98 -60.66 -107.55
C GLN A 342 40.65 -59.23 -107.09
N LEU A 343 40.53 -58.28 -108.02
CA LEU A 343 40.09 -56.90 -107.70
C LEU A 343 38.66 -56.89 -107.13
N VAL A 344 37.76 -57.70 -107.68
CA VAL A 344 36.39 -57.87 -107.14
C VAL A 344 36.39 -58.57 -105.78
N GLU A 345 37.29 -59.52 -105.52
CA GLU A 345 37.49 -60.12 -104.19
C GLU A 345 38.01 -59.09 -103.17
N GLU A 346 38.93 -58.20 -103.57
CA GLU A 346 39.42 -57.09 -102.74
C GLU A 346 38.33 -56.03 -102.48
N ASP A 347 37.54 -55.65 -103.50
CA ASP A 347 36.39 -54.75 -103.37
C ASP A 347 35.30 -55.36 -102.47
N VAL A 348 35.02 -56.66 -102.57
CA VAL A 348 34.08 -57.36 -101.68
C VAL A 348 34.64 -57.43 -100.25
N CYS A 349 35.95 -57.59 -100.07
CA CYS A 349 36.61 -57.50 -98.76
C CYS A 349 36.53 -56.08 -98.18
N ALA A 350 36.69 -55.03 -99.00
CA ALA A 350 36.54 -53.64 -98.58
C ALA A 350 35.08 -53.31 -98.24
N ALA A 351 34.13 -53.73 -99.05
CA ALA A 351 32.69 -53.53 -98.83
C ALA A 351 32.17 -54.27 -97.60
N THR A 352 32.65 -55.49 -97.32
CA THR A 352 32.31 -56.22 -96.10
C THR A 352 32.92 -55.60 -94.84
N ARG A 353 34.18 -55.16 -94.88
CA ARG A 353 34.77 -54.35 -93.79
C ARG A 353 33.96 -53.08 -93.54
N ARG A 354 33.61 -52.32 -94.60
CA ARG A 354 32.83 -51.09 -94.47
C ARG A 354 31.40 -51.33 -93.97
N ARG A 355 30.78 -52.45 -94.36
CA ARG A 355 29.51 -52.91 -93.76
C ARG A 355 29.65 -53.16 -92.26
N ASP A 356 30.72 -53.81 -91.84
CA ASP A 356 30.92 -54.21 -90.45
C ASP A 356 31.32 -53.00 -89.57
N GLU A 357 32.06 -52.04 -90.11
CA GLU A 357 32.23 -50.70 -89.54
C GLU A 357 30.88 -49.99 -89.35
N LEU A 358 30.04 -49.92 -90.39
CA LEU A 358 28.71 -49.29 -90.30
C LEU A 358 27.76 -50.01 -89.33
N LEU A 359 27.91 -51.32 -89.14
CA LEU A 359 27.18 -52.09 -88.13
C LEU A 359 27.69 -51.79 -86.71
N ALA A 360 29.00 -51.60 -86.52
CA ALA A 360 29.59 -51.17 -85.26
C ALA A 360 29.24 -49.70 -84.93
N GLU A 361 29.27 -48.80 -85.91
CA GLU A 361 28.77 -47.43 -85.78
C GLU A 361 27.27 -47.45 -85.39
N GLN A 362 26.45 -48.29 -86.02
CA GLN A 362 25.04 -48.43 -85.69
C GLN A 362 24.81 -48.98 -84.27
N SER A 363 25.61 -49.96 -83.81
CA SER A 363 25.48 -50.49 -82.44
C SER A 363 25.92 -49.46 -81.41
N ALA A 364 27.04 -48.76 -81.62
CA ALA A 364 27.47 -47.66 -80.77
C ALA A 364 26.44 -46.54 -80.70
N LEU A 365 25.84 -46.15 -81.83
CA LEU A 365 24.76 -45.16 -81.87
C LEU A 365 23.52 -45.63 -81.10
N LYS A 366 23.10 -46.90 -81.26
CA LYS A 366 22.02 -47.50 -80.45
C LYS A 366 22.33 -47.42 -78.96
N GLU A 367 23.53 -47.83 -78.52
CA GLU A 367 23.92 -47.70 -77.11
C GLU A 367 23.90 -46.24 -76.62
N THR A 368 24.33 -45.28 -77.43
CA THR A 368 24.24 -43.85 -77.04
C THR A 368 22.79 -43.37 -76.95
N LEU A 369 21.91 -43.86 -77.83
CA LEU A 369 20.48 -43.58 -77.78
C LEU A 369 19.85 -44.18 -76.51
N ASP A 370 20.15 -45.44 -76.19
CA ASP A 370 19.67 -46.12 -74.99
C ASP A 370 20.18 -45.44 -73.70
N ARG A 371 21.47 -45.08 -73.65
CA ARG A 371 22.05 -44.27 -72.56
C ARG A 371 21.36 -42.91 -72.44
N SER A 372 20.97 -42.28 -73.55
CA SER A 372 20.23 -41.00 -73.53
C SER A 372 18.79 -41.19 -73.03
N ALA A 373 18.10 -42.24 -73.46
CA ALA A 373 16.75 -42.58 -73.02
C ALA A 373 16.71 -42.94 -71.53
N GLN A 374 17.70 -43.67 -71.03
CA GLN A 374 17.90 -43.94 -69.61
C GLN A 374 18.09 -42.64 -68.81
N ARG A 375 18.94 -41.71 -69.28
CA ARG A 375 19.12 -40.38 -68.65
C ARG A 375 17.83 -39.55 -68.65
N VAL A 376 17.05 -39.58 -69.73
CA VAL A 376 15.73 -38.92 -69.79
C VAL A 376 14.77 -39.56 -68.79
N GLN A 377 14.72 -40.90 -68.69
CA GLN A 377 13.87 -41.59 -67.72
C GLN A 377 14.31 -41.34 -66.26
N GLU A 378 15.61 -41.24 -65.99
CA GLU A 378 16.13 -40.80 -64.68
C GLU A 378 15.73 -39.37 -64.35
N ASN A 379 15.84 -38.44 -65.31
CA ASN A 379 15.45 -37.05 -65.12
C ASN A 379 13.94 -36.93 -64.90
N GLN A 380 13.10 -37.64 -65.66
CA GLN A 380 11.66 -37.73 -65.42
C GLN A 380 11.35 -38.29 -64.02
N ARG A 381 12.10 -39.30 -63.54
CA ARG A 381 11.97 -39.81 -62.16
C ARG A 381 12.43 -38.81 -61.10
N ARG A 382 13.40 -37.93 -61.40
CA ARG A 382 13.83 -36.82 -60.51
C ARG A 382 12.79 -35.71 -60.50
N GLU A 383 12.28 -35.30 -61.66
CA GLU A 383 11.17 -34.34 -61.81
C GLU A 383 9.91 -34.80 -61.09
N GLN A 384 9.55 -36.09 -61.19
CA GLN A 384 8.42 -36.68 -60.45
C GLN A 384 8.60 -36.66 -58.93
N ARG A 385 9.84 -36.84 -58.43
CA ARG A 385 10.16 -36.73 -57.00
C ARG A 385 10.08 -35.28 -56.54
N LEU A 386 10.75 -34.36 -57.23
CA LEU A 386 10.71 -32.92 -56.93
C LEU A 386 9.29 -32.37 -57.01
N ALA A 387 8.48 -32.82 -57.98
CA ALA A 387 7.08 -32.44 -58.10
C ALA A 387 6.18 -33.06 -57.00
N GLN A 388 6.59 -34.17 -56.37
CA GLN A 388 5.91 -34.69 -55.18
C GLN A 388 6.36 -33.95 -53.93
N GLU A 389 7.67 -33.76 -53.73
CA GLU A 389 8.26 -32.98 -52.64
C GLU A 389 7.69 -31.56 -52.58
N LEU A 390 7.48 -30.91 -53.74
CA LEU A 390 6.82 -29.60 -53.82
C LEU A 390 5.33 -29.65 -53.41
N ARG A 391 4.58 -30.71 -53.74
CA ARG A 391 3.20 -30.89 -53.25
C ARG A 391 3.18 -31.14 -51.75
N ASP A 392 4.07 -32.00 -51.26
CA ASP A 392 4.16 -32.33 -49.84
C ASP A 392 4.46 -31.06 -49.03
N LEU A 393 5.42 -30.24 -49.48
CA LEU A 393 5.71 -28.92 -48.94
C LEU A 393 4.52 -27.94 -49.05
N GLN A 394 3.79 -27.92 -50.17
CA GLN A 394 2.56 -27.13 -50.29
C GLN A 394 1.53 -27.54 -49.23
N THR A 395 1.28 -28.84 -49.04
CA THR A 395 0.33 -29.28 -47.99
C THR A 395 0.83 -29.02 -46.58
N GLU A 396 2.14 -29.01 -46.31
CA GLU A 396 2.66 -28.56 -45.01
C GLU A 396 2.51 -27.05 -44.83
N ILE A 397 2.73 -26.23 -45.86
CA ILE A 397 2.44 -24.79 -45.82
C ILE A 397 0.95 -24.54 -45.54
N GLU A 398 0.04 -25.25 -46.21
CA GLU A 398 -1.41 -25.18 -45.96
C GLU A 398 -1.77 -25.61 -44.53
N LYS A 399 -1.20 -26.71 -44.02
CA LYS A 399 -1.36 -27.13 -42.61
C LYS A 399 -0.81 -26.08 -41.63
N HIS A 400 0.31 -25.44 -41.94
CA HIS A 400 0.89 -24.37 -41.12
C HIS A 400 0.02 -23.11 -41.13
N GLN A 401 -0.54 -22.74 -42.28
CA GLN A 401 -1.51 -21.64 -42.39
C GLN A 401 -2.79 -21.94 -41.59
N ALA A 402 -3.37 -23.14 -41.74
CA ALA A 402 -4.55 -23.55 -40.98
C ALA A 402 -4.31 -23.55 -39.46
N ARG A 403 -3.13 -24.01 -39.00
CA ARG A 403 -2.71 -23.92 -37.59
C ARG A 403 -2.57 -22.48 -37.10
N LEU A 404 -2.01 -21.58 -37.92
CA LEU A 404 -1.91 -20.15 -37.58
C LEU A 404 -3.29 -19.51 -37.49
N GLU A 405 -4.21 -19.80 -38.42
CA GLU A 405 -5.59 -19.33 -38.31
C GLU A 405 -6.32 -19.90 -37.08
N GLN A 406 -6.08 -21.16 -36.70
CA GLN A 406 -6.62 -21.76 -35.47
C GLN A 406 -6.08 -21.04 -34.23
N GLN A 407 -4.79 -20.71 -34.21
CA GLN A 407 -4.16 -19.93 -33.14
C GLN A 407 -4.67 -18.48 -33.11
N GLU A 408 -4.90 -17.83 -34.25
CA GLU A 408 -5.55 -16.52 -34.28
C GLU A 408 -7.01 -16.58 -33.78
N ARG A 409 -7.76 -17.63 -34.12
CA ARG A 409 -9.13 -17.84 -33.63
C ARG A 409 -9.16 -18.04 -32.11
N SER A 410 -8.27 -18.87 -31.55
CA SER A 410 -8.21 -19.08 -30.10
C SER A 410 -7.69 -17.86 -29.34
N LEU A 411 -6.73 -17.12 -29.88
CA LEU A 411 -6.28 -15.84 -29.31
C LEU A 411 -7.37 -14.77 -29.33
N ARG A 412 -8.18 -14.70 -30.38
CA ARG A 412 -9.35 -13.78 -30.43
C ARG A 412 -10.41 -14.20 -29.41
N GLY A 413 -10.73 -15.50 -29.30
CA GLY A 413 -11.62 -16.01 -28.27
C GLY A 413 -11.13 -15.69 -26.85
N GLN A 414 -9.83 -15.86 -26.57
CA GLN A 414 -9.23 -15.48 -25.29
C GLN A 414 -9.27 -13.96 -25.03
N GLN A 415 -9.18 -13.12 -26.06
CA GLN A 415 -9.37 -11.67 -25.93
C GLN A 415 -10.82 -11.29 -25.64
N GLU A 416 -11.78 -11.96 -26.29
CA GLU A 416 -13.22 -11.80 -26.05
C GLU A 416 -13.59 -12.26 -24.62
N GLU A 417 -13.14 -13.45 -24.20
CA GLU A 417 -13.28 -13.94 -22.81
C GLU A 417 -12.63 -13.00 -21.79
N ALA A 418 -11.45 -12.43 -22.09
CA ALA A 418 -10.79 -11.46 -21.22
C ALA A 418 -11.63 -10.18 -21.06
N VAL A 419 -12.17 -9.64 -22.16
CA VAL A 419 -13.05 -8.46 -22.14
C VAL A 419 -14.35 -8.75 -21.39
N GLU A 420 -15.02 -9.88 -21.64
CA GLU A 420 -16.21 -10.29 -20.88
C GLU A 420 -15.89 -10.46 -19.39
N SER A 421 -14.71 -11.00 -19.05
CA SER A 421 -14.27 -11.13 -17.64
C SER A 421 -14.00 -9.77 -16.99
N GLU A 422 -13.49 -8.79 -17.74
CA GLU A 422 -13.32 -7.42 -17.27
C GLU A 422 -14.66 -6.73 -17.08
N GLU A 423 -15.63 -6.90 -18.00
CA GLU A 423 -16.97 -6.33 -17.86
C GLU A 423 -17.75 -6.97 -16.70
N ALA A 424 -17.60 -8.29 -16.50
CA ALA A 424 -18.10 -9.00 -15.32
C ALA A 424 -17.44 -8.49 -14.02
N GLN A 425 -16.15 -8.13 -14.05
CA GLN A 425 -15.47 -7.52 -12.90
C GLN A 425 -15.92 -6.07 -12.66
N ARG A 426 -16.06 -5.25 -13.71
CA ARG A 426 -16.53 -3.86 -13.63
C ARG A 426 -17.95 -3.79 -13.07
N THR A 427 -18.88 -4.63 -13.55
CA THR A 427 -20.25 -4.72 -13.03
C THR A 427 -20.32 -5.23 -11.58
N ARG A 428 -19.44 -6.16 -11.18
CA ARG A 428 -19.25 -6.55 -9.76
C ARG A 428 -18.73 -5.39 -8.90
N LEU A 429 -17.74 -4.64 -9.38
CA LEU A 429 -17.23 -3.46 -8.69
C LEU A 429 -18.29 -2.36 -8.55
N GLU A 430 -19.09 -2.09 -9.58
CA GLU A 430 -20.20 -1.14 -9.46
C GLU A 430 -21.28 -1.59 -8.46
N THR A 431 -21.65 -2.88 -8.46
CA THR A 431 -22.65 -3.39 -7.51
C THR A 431 -22.12 -3.36 -6.07
N LEU A 432 -20.84 -3.67 -5.85
CA LEU A 432 -20.17 -3.47 -4.55
C LEU A 432 -20.12 -1.97 -4.15
N GLN A 433 -19.84 -1.05 -5.08
CA GLN A 433 -19.88 0.40 -4.80
C GLN A 433 -21.30 0.89 -4.45
N ARG A 434 -22.34 0.37 -5.11
CA ARG A 434 -23.75 0.65 -4.78
C ARG A 434 -24.10 0.13 -3.38
N GLN A 435 -23.65 -1.07 -3.03
CA GLN A 435 -23.83 -1.65 -1.69
C GLN A 435 -23.07 -0.88 -0.61
N LEU A 436 -21.83 -0.45 -0.88
CA LEU A 436 -21.03 0.36 0.05
C LEU A 436 -21.73 1.68 0.36
N ARG A 437 -22.17 2.43 -0.66
CA ARG A 437 -22.90 3.70 -0.46
C ARG A 437 -24.18 3.49 0.35
N ALA A 438 -24.99 2.48 0.03
CA ALA A 438 -26.19 2.16 0.81
C ALA A 438 -25.89 1.80 2.28
N ALA A 439 -24.73 1.20 2.56
CA ALA A 439 -24.27 0.93 3.93
C ALA A 439 -23.74 2.21 4.62
N GLU A 440 -23.05 3.09 3.91
CA GLU A 440 -22.60 4.40 4.39
C GLU A 440 -23.80 5.31 4.72
N ASP A 441 -24.80 5.36 3.84
CA ASP A 441 -26.07 6.07 4.03
C ASP A 441 -26.79 5.55 5.29
N ALA A 442 -27.02 4.23 5.40
CA ALA A 442 -27.66 3.62 6.56
C ALA A 442 -26.85 3.78 7.87
N LEU A 443 -25.52 3.88 7.79
CA LEU A 443 -24.68 4.23 8.94
C LEU A 443 -24.80 5.71 9.30
N SER A 444 -24.99 6.60 8.33
CA SER A 444 -25.24 8.02 8.58
C SER A 444 -26.60 8.26 9.24
N GLU A 445 -27.66 7.56 8.79
CA GLU A 445 -28.98 7.57 9.43
C GLU A 445 -28.90 7.10 10.88
N ARG A 446 -28.22 5.97 11.13
CA ARG A 446 -28.00 5.44 12.49
C ARG A 446 -27.19 6.38 13.36
N ARG A 447 -26.21 7.11 12.81
CA ARG A 447 -25.48 8.16 13.55
C ARG A 447 -26.41 9.30 13.93
N GLY A 448 -27.22 9.82 13.00
CA GLY A 448 -28.21 10.86 13.29
C GLY A 448 -29.24 10.42 14.35
N GLN A 449 -29.71 9.17 14.30
CA GLN A 449 -30.59 8.58 15.32
C GLN A 449 -29.91 8.48 16.69
N LEU A 450 -28.63 8.08 16.74
CA LEU A 450 -27.85 8.01 17.99
C LEU A 450 -27.54 9.41 18.55
N GLU A 451 -27.25 10.39 17.71
CA GLU A 451 -27.04 11.79 18.09
C GLU A 451 -28.35 12.41 18.65
N GLN A 452 -29.48 12.14 18.00
CA GLN A 452 -30.81 12.53 18.50
C GLN A 452 -31.13 11.87 19.85
N ALA A 453 -30.83 10.57 20.00
CA ALA A 453 -31.00 9.86 21.27
C ALA A 453 -30.06 10.41 22.37
N ALA A 454 -28.81 10.73 22.04
CA ALA A 454 -27.84 11.29 22.97
C ALA A 454 -28.23 12.72 23.41
N ALA A 455 -28.79 13.53 22.51
CA ALA A 455 -29.39 14.82 22.84
C ALA A 455 -30.60 14.66 23.77
N GLY A 456 -31.46 13.67 23.51
CA GLY A 456 -32.58 13.30 24.39
C GLY A 456 -32.12 12.89 25.80
N VAL A 457 -31.12 12.01 25.90
CA VAL A 457 -30.51 11.60 27.19
C VAL A 457 -29.89 12.80 27.90
N SER A 458 -29.17 13.67 27.18
CA SER A 458 -28.58 14.90 27.75
C SER A 458 -29.65 15.84 28.32
N HIS A 459 -30.78 15.98 27.63
CA HIS A 459 -31.91 16.76 28.11
C HIS A 459 -32.55 16.14 29.37
N MET A 460 -32.74 14.82 29.40
CA MET A 460 -33.24 14.11 30.60
C MET A 460 -32.25 14.19 31.77
N GLU A 461 -30.94 14.15 31.51
CA GLU A 461 -29.91 14.42 32.51
C GLU A 461 -30.01 15.85 33.06
N GLU A 462 -30.18 16.85 32.20
CA GLU A 462 -30.38 18.24 32.64
C GLU A 462 -31.65 18.40 33.49
N GLN A 463 -32.77 17.79 33.09
CA GLN A 463 -33.99 17.73 33.91
C GLN A 463 -33.69 17.09 35.26
N GLY A 464 -33.03 15.93 35.29
CA GLY A 464 -32.62 15.25 36.53
C GLY A 464 -31.61 16.05 37.36
N ARG A 465 -30.79 16.93 36.75
CA ARG A 465 -29.91 17.88 37.47
C ARG A 465 -30.69 19.08 38.01
N ARG A 466 -31.79 19.51 37.38
CA ARG A 466 -32.73 20.52 37.93
C ARG A 466 -33.47 19.94 39.13
N LEU A 467 -34.15 18.81 38.96
CA LEU A 467 -34.89 18.12 40.03
C LEU A 467 -34.04 17.80 41.27
N ARG A 468 -32.74 17.50 41.11
CA ARG A 468 -31.83 17.34 42.25
C ARG A 468 -31.55 18.64 43.01
N ARG A 469 -31.37 19.78 42.32
CA ARG A 469 -31.28 21.09 42.98
C ARG A 469 -32.59 21.46 43.66
N ASP A 470 -33.72 21.21 43.00
CA ASP A 470 -35.05 21.45 43.59
C ASP A 470 -35.25 20.61 44.87
N GLN A 471 -34.72 19.37 44.91
CA GLN A 471 -34.69 18.51 46.10
C GLN A 471 -33.71 19.01 47.18
N GLU A 472 -32.52 19.46 46.80
CA GLU A 472 -31.51 20.05 47.71
C GLU A 472 -32.05 21.34 48.36
N GLU A 473 -32.70 22.22 47.58
CA GLU A 473 -33.39 23.42 48.08
C GLU A 473 -34.56 23.06 49.00
N CYS A 474 -35.38 22.06 48.64
CA CYS A 474 -36.43 21.53 49.52
C CYS A 474 -35.86 20.99 50.84
N ALA A 475 -34.72 20.29 50.81
CA ALA A 475 -34.05 19.79 52.01
C ALA A 475 -33.55 20.93 52.90
N VAL A 476 -32.89 21.95 52.33
CA VAL A 476 -32.46 23.16 53.07
C VAL A 476 -33.65 23.92 53.67
N LEU A 477 -34.80 23.96 52.98
CA LEU A 477 -36.03 24.55 53.52
C LEU A 477 -36.63 23.70 54.65
N GLN A 478 -36.60 22.37 54.57
CA GLN A 478 -37.01 21.48 55.66
C GLN A 478 -36.10 21.62 56.89
N ASP A 479 -34.79 21.77 56.68
CA ASP A 479 -33.79 22.02 57.72
C ASP A 479 -33.98 23.39 58.38
N ARG A 480 -34.40 24.40 57.62
CA ARG A 480 -34.77 25.71 58.17
C ARG A 480 -36.07 25.63 58.96
N LEU A 481 -37.06 24.85 58.50
CA LEU A 481 -38.32 24.63 59.22
C LEU A 481 -38.13 23.80 60.50
N SER A 482 -37.20 22.84 60.53
CA SER A 482 -36.89 22.08 61.76
C SER A 482 -36.21 22.97 62.81
N ARG A 483 -35.25 23.82 62.41
CA ARG A 483 -34.63 24.83 63.28
C ARG A 483 -35.65 25.83 63.81
N LEU A 484 -36.51 26.40 62.97
CA LEU A 484 -37.57 27.31 63.40
C LEU A 484 -38.57 26.65 64.36
N ARG A 485 -38.89 25.35 64.18
CA ARG A 485 -39.69 24.58 65.14
C ARG A 485 -38.98 24.38 66.48
N GLN A 486 -37.66 24.16 66.47
CA GLN A 486 -36.87 24.08 67.69
C GLN A 486 -36.81 25.44 68.41
N GLU A 487 -36.51 26.53 67.70
CA GLU A 487 -36.52 27.90 68.24
C GLU A 487 -37.89 28.26 68.84
N LEU A 488 -38.99 27.85 68.20
CA LEU A 488 -40.34 28.01 68.74
C LEU A 488 -40.56 27.17 70.00
N ALA A 489 -40.17 25.89 70.02
CA ALA A 489 -40.29 25.05 71.21
C ALA A 489 -39.40 25.51 72.39
N GLU A 490 -38.27 26.14 72.10
CA GLU A 490 -37.40 26.78 73.10
C GLU A 490 -38.03 28.08 73.62
N ARG A 491 -38.62 28.91 72.75
CA ARG A 491 -39.40 30.10 73.13
C ARG A 491 -40.65 29.73 73.93
N GLU A 492 -41.33 28.65 73.60
CA GLU A 492 -42.48 28.14 74.37
C GLU A 492 -42.05 27.69 75.77
N LYS A 493 -40.89 27.03 75.91
CA LYS A 493 -40.31 26.70 77.22
C LYS A 493 -39.89 27.93 78.01
N GLU A 494 -39.27 28.94 77.37
CA GLU A 494 -38.99 30.23 78.02
C GLU A 494 -40.29 30.90 78.52
N LEU A 495 -41.36 30.88 77.71
CA LEU A 495 -42.64 31.47 78.07
C LEU A 495 -43.35 30.66 79.17
N GLN A 496 -43.24 29.34 79.19
CA GLN A 496 -43.71 28.49 80.28
C GLN A 496 -42.96 28.79 81.58
N GLY A 497 -41.62 28.83 81.54
CA GLY A 497 -40.79 29.20 82.69
C GLY A 497 -41.12 30.61 83.22
N ARG A 498 -41.25 31.60 82.33
CA ARG A 498 -41.70 32.96 82.71
C ARG A 498 -43.13 32.97 83.25
N ALA A 499 -44.03 32.12 82.77
CA ALA A 499 -45.39 32.00 83.30
C ALA A 499 -45.40 31.36 84.71
N GLU A 500 -44.54 30.37 84.97
CA GLU A 500 -44.32 29.79 86.30
C GLU A 500 -43.68 30.79 87.26
N GLU A 501 -42.68 31.56 86.81
CA GLU A 501 -42.10 32.69 87.55
C GLU A 501 -43.17 33.75 87.86
N CYS A 502 -43.96 34.17 86.87
CA CYS A 502 -45.06 35.10 87.07
C CYS A 502 -46.11 34.55 88.03
N ALA A 503 -46.47 33.27 87.98
CA ALA A 503 -47.37 32.64 88.94
C ALA A 503 -46.75 32.56 90.36
N GLY A 504 -45.43 32.36 90.46
CA GLY A 504 -44.68 32.42 91.71
C GLY A 504 -44.62 33.85 92.30
N LEU A 505 -44.44 34.86 91.45
CA LEU A 505 -44.49 36.27 91.81
C LEU A 505 -45.92 36.70 92.18
N GLN A 506 -46.95 36.20 91.49
CA GLN A 506 -48.36 36.41 91.84
C GLN A 506 -48.66 35.86 93.24
N LYS A 507 -48.22 34.62 93.54
CA LYS A 507 -48.35 34.01 94.89
C LYS A 507 -47.63 34.83 95.97
N LYS A 508 -46.45 35.38 95.68
CA LYS A 508 -45.72 36.31 96.58
C LYS A 508 -46.46 37.63 96.75
N LEU A 509 -46.92 38.25 95.67
CA LEU A 509 -47.71 39.48 95.67
C LEU A 509 -49.00 39.32 96.48
N ASP A 510 -49.71 38.21 96.32
CA ASP A 510 -50.93 37.91 97.07
C ASP A 510 -50.64 37.56 98.54
N LYS A 511 -49.44 37.09 98.89
CA LYS A 511 -49.00 37.00 100.30
C LYS A 511 -48.77 38.40 100.87
N CYS A 512 -48.04 39.26 100.16
CA CYS A 512 -47.82 40.65 100.56
C CYS A 512 -49.10 41.48 100.59
N ARG A 513 -50.09 41.19 99.73
CA ARG A 513 -51.43 41.82 99.77
C ARG A 513 -52.16 41.45 101.06
N ARG A 514 -52.22 40.17 101.44
CA ARG A 514 -52.82 39.73 102.71
C ARG A 514 -52.10 40.34 103.92
N GLU A 515 -50.78 40.48 103.85
CA GLU A 515 -49.98 41.17 104.88
C GLU A 515 -50.33 42.67 104.95
N VAL A 516 -50.47 43.35 103.80
CA VAL A 516 -50.90 44.75 103.73
C VAL A 516 -52.37 44.94 104.14
N GLU A 517 -53.26 44.01 103.83
CA GLU A 517 -54.66 44.01 104.26
C GLU A 517 -54.73 43.91 105.79
N HIS A 518 -54.00 42.98 106.40
CA HIS A 518 -53.88 42.85 107.85
C HIS A 518 -53.26 44.10 108.51
N LEU A 519 -52.23 44.69 107.89
CA LEU A 519 -51.65 45.97 108.33
C LEU A 519 -52.62 47.15 108.15
N GLN A 520 -53.49 47.13 107.15
CA GLN A 520 -54.53 48.13 106.97
C GLN A 520 -55.69 47.98 107.95
N GLU A 521 -56.12 46.76 108.28
CA GLU A 521 -57.16 46.53 109.29
C GLU A 521 -56.69 46.93 110.69
N THR A 522 -55.44 46.61 111.05
CA THR A 522 -54.84 47.08 112.29
C THR A 522 -54.72 48.61 112.31
N LEU A 523 -54.22 49.26 111.25
CA LEU A 523 -54.21 50.73 111.12
C LEU A 523 -55.60 51.37 111.15
N ARG A 524 -56.63 50.74 110.56
CA ARG A 524 -58.02 51.21 110.62
C ARG A 524 -58.56 51.09 112.04
N SER A 525 -58.23 50.02 112.78
CA SER A 525 -58.61 49.86 114.18
C SER A 525 -57.94 50.90 115.09
N GLU A 526 -56.67 51.23 114.84
CA GLU A 526 -55.96 52.32 115.51
C GLU A 526 -56.55 53.69 115.20
N ARG A 527 -56.85 53.98 113.92
CA ARG A 527 -57.50 55.24 113.53
C ARG A 527 -58.89 55.38 114.14
N LEU A 528 -59.70 54.33 114.15
CA LEU A 528 -60.99 54.33 114.87
C LEU A 528 -60.84 54.54 116.38
N ARG A 529 -59.71 54.13 117.00
CA ARG A 529 -59.39 54.46 118.40
C ARG A 529 -58.95 55.92 118.56
N THR A 530 -58.18 56.49 117.64
CA THR A 530 -57.76 57.91 117.71
C THR A 530 -58.90 58.86 117.39
N ASP A 531 -59.73 58.57 116.40
CA ASP A 531 -60.83 59.43 115.97
C ASP A 531 -61.93 59.50 117.04
N ARG A 532 -62.18 58.40 117.77
CA ARG A 532 -63.04 58.42 118.98
C ARG A 532 -62.48 59.31 120.09
N LYS A 533 -61.16 59.32 120.31
CA LYS A 533 -60.51 60.23 121.27
C LYS A 533 -60.60 61.69 120.80
N LEU A 534 -60.36 61.96 119.52
CA LEU A 534 -60.42 63.30 118.93
C LEU A 534 -61.85 63.87 118.90
N ALA A 535 -62.86 63.03 118.66
CA ALA A 535 -64.27 63.43 118.70
C ALA A 535 -64.69 63.88 120.11
N ALA A 536 -64.27 63.14 121.15
CA ALA A 536 -64.50 63.53 122.55
C ALA A 536 -63.84 64.88 122.88
N LEU A 537 -62.58 65.08 122.48
CA LEU A 537 -61.86 66.34 122.68
C LEU A 537 -62.47 67.53 121.92
N ARG A 538 -63.01 67.31 120.72
CA ARG A 538 -63.70 68.37 119.95
C ARG A 538 -65.03 68.77 120.58
N ALA A 539 -65.86 67.80 120.98
CA ALA A 539 -67.12 68.09 121.67
C ALA A 539 -66.90 68.88 122.97
N GLN A 540 -65.81 68.59 123.69
CA GLN A 540 -65.40 69.35 124.87
C GLN A 540 -64.98 70.78 124.52
N SER A 541 -64.09 70.95 123.53
CA SER A 541 -63.65 72.28 123.05
C SER A 541 -64.77 73.14 122.46
N GLU A 542 -65.83 72.55 121.93
CA GLU A 542 -67.00 73.28 121.41
C GLU A 542 -67.90 73.80 122.55
N ALA A 543 -68.03 73.05 123.64
CA ALA A 543 -68.72 73.51 124.86
C ALA A 543 -67.99 74.69 125.53
N ASP A 544 -66.65 74.60 125.66
CA ASP A 544 -65.80 75.69 126.19
C ASP A 544 -65.95 76.98 125.35
N ARG A 545 -66.13 76.84 124.03
CA ARG A 545 -66.36 77.95 123.10
C ARG A 545 -67.73 78.62 123.23
N GLN A 546 -68.74 77.90 123.71
CA GLN A 546 -70.08 78.46 123.91
C GLN A 546 -70.11 79.29 125.20
N GLN A 547 -69.60 78.74 126.31
CA GLN A 547 -69.52 79.45 127.61
C GLN A 547 -68.74 80.77 127.51
N THR A 548 -67.63 80.78 126.77
CA THR A 548 -66.82 81.99 126.56
C THR A 548 -67.49 83.04 125.68
N GLN A 549 -68.43 82.65 124.80
CA GLN A 549 -69.16 83.55 123.92
C GLN A 549 -70.37 84.22 124.60
N GLU A 550 -70.92 83.61 125.65
CA GLU A 550 -71.99 84.17 126.49
C GLU A 550 -71.45 85.29 127.40
N ALA A 551 -70.35 85.04 128.12
CA ALA A 551 -69.74 86.00 129.06
C ALA A 551 -69.32 87.33 128.40
N LEU A 552 -68.96 87.32 127.11
CA LEU A 552 -68.62 88.53 126.36
C LEU A 552 -69.83 89.45 126.11
N GLN A 553 -71.06 88.91 126.08
CA GLN A 553 -72.27 89.72 125.87
C GLN A 553 -72.67 90.48 127.15
N GLU A 554 -72.42 89.92 128.33
CA GLU A 554 -72.64 90.62 129.61
C GLU A 554 -71.69 91.81 129.78
N LYS A 555 -70.41 91.65 129.46
CA LYS A 555 -69.40 92.72 129.60
C LYS A 555 -69.77 93.98 128.80
N ALA A 556 -70.26 93.80 127.56
CA ALA A 556 -70.68 94.90 126.69
C ALA A 556 -71.95 95.64 127.13
N ARG A 557 -72.67 95.14 128.16
CA ARG A 557 -73.79 95.83 128.79
C ARG A 557 -73.31 96.83 129.85
N LEU A 558 -72.43 96.39 130.75
CA LEU A 558 -71.94 97.16 131.90
C LEU A 558 -71.11 98.39 131.47
N GLU A 559 -70.33 98.28 130.40
CA GLU A 559 -69.52 99.39 129.87
C GLU A 559 -70.34 100.62 129.45
N ARG A 560 -71.63 100.45 129.13
CA ARG A 560 -72.52 101.56 128.74
C ARG A 560 -73.04 102.36 129.94
N GLU A 561 -73.15 101.73 131.10
CA GLU A 561 -73.67 102.36 132.32
C GLU A 561 -72.60 103.31 132.91
N LEU A 562 -71.32 102.90 132.87
CA LEU A 562 -70.18 103.67 133.38
C LEU A 562 -70.06 105.08 132.77
N VAL A 563 -70.17 105.19 131.44
CA VAL A 563 -69.98 106.45 130.68
C VAL A 563 -70.99 107.53 131.10
N THR A 564 -72.19 107.14 131.57
CA THR A 564 -73.22 108.09 131.99
C THR A 564 -72.90 108.78 133.32
N ALA A 565 -72.09 108.16 134.18
CA ALA A 565 -71.71 108.71 135.48
C ALA A 565 -70.62 109.79 135.37
N GLU A 566 -69.68 109.66 134.42
CA GLU A 566 -68.55 110.58 134.30
C GLU A 566 -68.94 111.98 133.82
N GLN A 567 -69.97 112.08 132.96
CA GLN A 567 -70.43 113.37 132.42
C GLN A 567 -70.96 114.31 133.53
N ALA A 568 -71.62 113.78 134.55
CA ALA A 568 -72.13 114.54 135.69
C ALA A 568 -71.01 115.18 136.56
N ALA A 569 -69.79 114.65 136.53
CA ALA A 569 -68.66 115.19 137.29
C ALA A 569 -68.04 116.44 136.62
N GLY A 570 -68.14 116.56 135.29
CA GLY A 570 -67.46 117.60 134.51
C GLY A 570 -68.01 119.01 134.73
N GLU A 571 -69.33 119.16 134.83
CA GLU A 571 -70.00 120.47 134.90
C GLU A 571 -69.62 121.25 136.18
N ASN A 572 -69.52 120.53 137.31
CA ASN A 572 -69.26 121.13 138.61
C ASN A 572 -67.87 121.79 138.68
N HIS A 573 -66.89 121.24 137.95
CA HIS A 573 -65.51 121.73 137.91
C HIS A 573 -65.34 123.03 137.09
N GLN A 574 -66.29 123.37 136.22
CA GLN A 574 -66.21 124.60 135.41
C GLN A 574 -66.50 125.87 136.23
N ARG A 575 -67.43 125.79 137.20
CA ARG A 575 -67.84 126.93 138.04
C ARG A 575 -66.67 127.55 138.83
N ALA A 576 -65.70 126.73 139.23
CA ALA A 576 -64.51 127.19 139.95
C ALA A 576 -63.57 128.08 139.12
N ARG A 577 -63.60 128.00 137.78
CA ARG A 577 -62.63 128.69 136.90
C ARG A 577 -63.03 130.11 136.50
N SER A 578 -64.27 130.53 136.74
CA SER A 578 -64.76 131.86 136.37
C SER A 578 -64.15 132.97 137.24
N LEU A 579 -64.15 132.78 138.56
CA LEU A 579 -63.65 133.77 139.55
C LEU A 579 -62.16 134.11 139.38
N GLN A 580 -61.36 133.20 138.81
CA GLN A 580 -59.93 133.41 138.58
C GLN A 580 -59.62 134.44 137.48
N LYS A 581 -60.58 134.79 136.62
CA LYS A 581 -60.33 135.62 135.42
C LYS A 581 -60.39 137.12 135.67
N GLU A 582 -61.18 137.57 136.65
CA GLU A 582 -61.32 139.00 136.99
C GLU A 582 -60.03 139.62 137.54
N LEU A 583 -59.11 138.78 138.05
CA LEU A 583 -57.79 139.18 138.53
C LEU A 583 -56.82 139.63 137.41
N ASN A 584 -57.09 139.29 136.14
CA ASN A 584 -56.10 139.36 135.05
C ASN A 584 -56.33 140.49 134.02
N THR A 585 -57.33 141.35 134.20
CA THR A 585 -57.65 142.45 133.28
C THR A 585 -56.91 143.75 133.58
N VAL A 586 -56.62 144.05 134.85
CA VAL A 586 -55.97 145.32 135.27
C VAL A 586 -54.50 145.42 134.82
N SER A 587 -53.81 144.30 134.62
CA SER A 587 -52.34 144.28 134.46
C SER A 587 -51.83 144.36 133.01
N ARG A 588 -52.69 144.57 132.00
CA ARG A 588 -52.31 144.47 130.57
C ARG A 588 -52.37 145.78 129.78
N GLU A 589 -52.27 146.92 130.47
CA GLU A 589 -52.11 148.27 129.88
C GLU A 589 -50.62 148.61 129.60
N LEU A 590 -49.74 147.61 129.59
CA LEU A 590 -48.35 147.71 129.16
C LEU A 590 -48.20 147.75 127.62
N LEU A 591 -47.09 148.34 127.17
CA LEU A 591 -46.38 148.01 125.92
C LEU A 591 -47.10 148.25 124.58
N GLN A 592 -47.17 149.52 124.16
CA GLN A 592 -47.39 149.92 122.75
C GLN A 592 -46.16 150.63 122.11
N ILE A 593 -44.94 150.39 122.58
CA ILE A 593 -43.72 151.11 122.11
C ILE A 593 -42.59 150.12 121.76
N LYS A 594 -42.66 149.52 120.56
CA LYS A 594 -41.63 148.62 119.98
C LYS A 594 -41.81 148.51 118.45
N ASP A 595 -40.70 148.44 117.68
CA ASP A 595 -40.51 147.89 116.31
C ASP A 595 -39.81 148.82 115.26
N LYS A 596 -38.50 148.62 115.00
CA LYS A 596 -37.76 149.04 113.76
C LYS A 596 -36.42 148.26 113.55
N LEU A 597 -36.10 147.92 112.27
CA LEU A 597 -34.81 147.44 111.66
C LEU A 597 -34.22 146.04 112.04
N ARG A 598 -33.28 145.44 111.27
CA ARG A 598 -33.30 144.95 109.85
C ARG A 598 -32.04 144.14 109.43
N THR A 599 -32.25 143.12 108.58
CA THR A 599 -31.40 142.51 107.49
C THR A 599 -29.86 142.71 107.42
N GLN A 600 -29.12 141.59 107.39
CA GLN A 600 -27.80 141.32 106.76
C GLN A 600 -27.59 139.78 106.68
N GLU A 601 -26.81 139.11 105.80
CA GLU A 601 -26.30 139.42 104.44
C GLU A 601 -26.00 138.09 103.66
N ASP A 602 -25.10 138.05 102.65
CA ASP A 602 -25.14 137.08 101.52
C ASP A 602 -23.74 136.73 100.89
N MET A 603 -23.72 135.85 99.87
CA MET A 603 -22.76 135.71 98.73
C MET A 603 -21.21 135.81 98.90
N GLU A 604 -20.45 134.74 98.56
CA GLU A 604 -19.23 134.84 97.68
C GLU A 604 -18.66 133.50 97.14
N ALA A 605 -18.95 133.21 95.85
CA ALA A 605 -18.24 132.41 94.82
C ALA A 605 -17.44 131.10 95.14
N ARG A 606 -17.41 130.05 94.30
CA ARG A 606 -17.34 129.97 92.82
C ARG A 606 -16.09 130.61 92.17
N GLN A 607 -14.91 130.50 92.78
CA GLN A 607 -13.62 130.82 92.13
C GLN A 607 -12.54 129.77 92.46
N ARG A 608 -11.81 129.29 91.43
CA ARG A 608 -10.60 128.43 91.49
C ARG A 608 -10.85 126.97 91.95
N GLU A 609 -11.31 126.01 91.14
CA GLU A 609 -11.23 125.79 89.68
C GLU A 609 -9.81 125.61 89.10
N ILE A 610 -8.74 125.87 89.85
CA ILE A 610 -7.38 125.98 89.28
C ILE A 610 -6.34 125.13 90.04
N LYS A 611 -6.09 123.94 89.46
CA LYS A 611 -4.81 123.20 89.41
C LYS A 611 -4.16 122.64 90.70
N GLU A 612 -3.15 121.80 90.46
CA GLU A 612 -1.88 121.71 91.21
C GLU A 612 -1.93 121.45 92.74
N ALA A 613 -2.28 120.22 93.13
CA ALA A 613 -1.89 119.65 94.44
C ALA A 613 -1.31 118.22 94.35
N MET A 614 -0.74 117.83 93.20
CA MET A 614 -0.26 116.46 92.90
C MET A 614 1.01 116.02 93.67
N ARG A 615 1.35 116.63 94.84
CA ARG A 615 2.52 116.22 95.64
C ARG A 615 2.70 116.72 97.08
N SER A 616 1.81 117.51 97.70
CA SER A 616 2.03 117.94 99.10
C SER A 616 0.80 118.48 99.83
N LEU A 617 0.81 118.33 101.16
CA LEU A 617 -0.17 118.78 102.19
C LEU A 617 -1.60 118.21 102.12
N ARG A 618 -2.20 118.03 103.31
CA ARG A 618 -3.65 117.83 103.61
C ARG A 618 -4.23 116.51 103.03
N SER A 619 -4.46 115.44 103.79
CA SER A 619 -4.82 115.23 105.21
C SER A 619 -6.18 115.81 105.63
N GLU A 620 -6.95 114.98 106.34
CA GLU A 620 -8.18 115.32 107.09
C GLU A 620 -9.44 115.60 106.20
N VAL A 621 -10.69 115.21 106.56
CA VAL A 621 -11.18 114.70 107.86
C VAL A 621 -12.55 113.98 107.88
N ARG A 622 -12.78 113.27 109.02
CA ARG A 622 -14.00 112.97 109.82
C ARG A 622 -15.37 113.57 109.39
N ALA A 623 -16.54 113.02 109.76
CA ALA A 623 -16.96 111.73 110.33
C ALA A 623 -18.52 111.69 110.44
N GLU A 624 -19.04 110.79 111.28
CA GLU A 624 -20.44 110.56 111.67
C GLU A 624 -21.15 111.72 112.41
N MET A 625 -22.49 111.62 112.48
CA MET A 625 -23.39 112.16 113.53
C MET A 625 -23.55 113.70 113.62
N THR A 626 -24.58 114.28 114.25
CA THR A 626 -25.61 113.83 115.23
C THR A 626 -27.05 114.18 114.74
N SER A 627 -28.20 114.04 115.42
CA SER A 627 -28.64 113.71 116.81
C SER A 627 -30.10 113.18 116.78
N GLY A 628 -30.70 112.56 117.80
CA GLY A 628 -30.25 112.21 119.16
C GLY A 628 -31.16 112.75 120.30
N ILE A 629 -31.30 111.97 121.39
CA ILE A 629 -32.02 112.26 122.68
C ILE A 629 -33.57 112.30 122.54
N GLU A 630 -34.41 111.61 123.35
CA GLU A 630 -34.26 110.53 124.36
C GLU A 630 -35.53 109.59 124.30
N GLY A 631 -36.00 108.78 125.27
CA GLY A 631 -35.69 108.62 126.70
C GLY A 631 -36.41 107.46 127.43
N ARG A 632 -36.98 107.73 128.62
CA ARG A 632 -37.23 106.74 129.71
C ARG A 632 -38.61 106.86 130.38
N ASP A 633 -39.23 105.83 130.98
CA ASP A 633 -38.90 104.40 131.28
C ASP A 633 -40.28 103.62 131.38
N HIS A 634 -40.54 102.38 131.87
CA HIS A 634 -39.81 101.37 132.65
C HIS A 634 -40.36 99.91 132.51
N SER A 635 -39.46 98.91 132.46
CA SER A 635 -39.35 97.63 133.24
C SER A 635 -40.59 96.79 133.74
N PRO A 636 -40.45 95.45 134.03
CA PRO A 636 -39.97 94.33 133.18
C PRO A 636 -40.65 92.92 133.44
N ARG A 637 -40.44 91.88 132.57
CA ARG A 637 -40.02 90.47 132.90
C ARG A 637 -40.14 89.38 131.78
N ARG A 638 -39.02 88.63 131.53
CA ARG A 638 -38.81 87.14 131.26
C ARG A 638 -39.67 86.39 130.18
N ARG A 639 -39.25 85.33 129.45
CA ARG A 639 -38.02 84.51 129.13
C ARG A 639 -38.30 83.77 127.76
N ALA A 640 -37.49 82.99 127.00
CA ALA A 640 -36.39 81.99 127.14
C ALA A 640 -36.81 80.58 127.66
N ASP A 641 -36.19 79.41 127.35
CA ASP A 641 -34.83 79.04 126.84
C ASP A 641 -34.81 77.74 125.93
N THR A 642 -33.64 77.05 125.74
CA THR A 642 -33.40 75.63 125.21
C THR A 642 -33.26 75.30 123.68
N GLU A 643 -32.81 74.06 123.33
CA GLU A 643 -31.96 73.66 122.15
C GLU A 643 -32.14 72.18 121.61
N ASP A 644 -31.06 71.53 121.09
CA ASP A 644 -30.80 70.09 120.71
C ASP A 644 -31.06 69.55 119.26
N LEU A 645 -30.31 68.59 118.67
CA LEU A 645 -28.84 68.34 118.51
C LEU A 645 -28.51 67.12 117.55
N LYS A 646 -27.42 67.19 116.73
CA LYS A 646 -26.61 66.06 116.13
C LYS A 646 -27.26 65.07 115.09
N GLU A 647 -26.56 64.31 114.20
CA GLU A 647 -25.13 64.17 113.81
C GLU A 647 -24.93 63.59 112.37
N ASN A 648 -23.84 63.95 111.67
CA ASN A 648 -22.93 63.25 110.70
C ASN A 648 -23.37 62.06 109.77
N ASP A 649 -22.75 61.75 108.61
CA ASP A 649 -21.87 62.44 107.60
C ASP A 649 -21.80 61.56 106.28
N PRO A 650 -20.78 61.46 105.37
CA PRO A 650 -21.03 61.78 103.92
C PRO A 650 -20.49 60.80 102.83
N HIS A 651 -20.85 61.06 101.55
CA HIS A 651 -20.00 61.18 100.31
C HIS A 651 -20.64 60.80 98.94
N TYR A 652 -20.08 61.39 97.87
CA TYR A 652 -20.37 61.33 96.41
C TYR A 652 -19.03 60.94 95.67
N PRO A 653 -18.78 61.02 94.32
CA PRO A 653 -19.64 61.11 93.10
C PRO A 653 -19.24 60.17 91.91
N SER A 654 -20.02 60.24 90.81
CA SER A 654 -19.73 60.19 89.35
C SER A 654 -18.42 59.61 88.72
N THR A 655 -18.59 58.65 87.77
CA THR A 655 -17.96 58.45 86.40
C THR A 655 -16.45 58.78 86.08
N PRO A 656 -15.89 58.41 84.89
CA PRO A 656 -15.97 57.19 84.04
C PRO A 656 -14.57 56.60 83.65
N GLY A 657 -14.47 55.41 83.01
CA GLY A 657 -13.19 54.97 82.38
C GLY A 657 -13.07 53.51 81.89
N TRP A 658 -12.20 53.27 80.88
CA TRP A 658 -11.70 51.98 80.35
C TRP A 658 -10.27 51.68 80.92
N PRO A 659 -9.48 50.63 80.57
CA PRO A 659 -9.68 49.48 79.64
C PRO A 659 -9.22 48.08 80.16
N ALA A 660 -9.39 47.02 79.34
CA ALA A 660 -8.45 45.87 79.24
C ALA A 660 -8.71 45.02 77.97
N CYS A 661 -7.65 44.54 77.29
CA CYS A 661 -7.73 43.66 76.10
C CYS A 661 -7.22 42.25 76.41
N SER A 662 -7.67 41.21 75.65
CA SER A 662 -6.92 39.95 75.56
C SER A 662 -7.13 39.10 74.28
N SER A 663 -6.05 38.42 73.90
CA SER A 663 -5.91 37.16 73.14
C SER A 663 -6.49 36.94 71.72
N LYS A 664 -7.53 37.62 71.24
CA LYS A 664 -8.19 37.17 69.97
C LYS A 664 -7.54 37.64 68.65
N ASP A 665 -6.70 38.67 68.64
CA ASP A 665 -6.25 39.33 67.39
C ASP A 665 -5.02 38.68 66.71
N GLU A 666 -4.31 37.77 67.39
CA GLU A 666 -3.10 37.13 66.86
C GLU A 666 -3.40 35.86 66.05
N GLN A 667 -4.45 35.11 66.40
CA GLN A 667 -4.82 33.87 65.72
C GLN A 667 -5.17 34.10 64.24
N TRP A 668 -5.96 35.14 63.96
CA TRP A 668 -6.34 35.53 62.59
C TRP A 668 -5.15 35.90 61.70
N ARG A 669 -4.10 36.50 62.26
CA ARG A 669 -2.87 36.83 61.51
C ARG A 669 -2.10 35.57 61.11
N GLY A 670 -2.05 34.59 62.01
CA GLY A 670 -1.47 33.27 61.72
C GLY A 670 -2.24 32.49 60.64
N GLU A 671 -3.57 32.56 60.66
CA GLU A 671 -4.43 31.85 59.69
C GLU A 671 -4.40 32.50 58.30
N ALA A 672 -4.46 33.83 58.23
CA ALA A 672 -4.32 34.57 56.97
C ALA A 672 -2.96 34.35 56.29
N LEU A 673 -1.88 34.09 57.05
CA LEU A 673 -0.57 33.71 56.51
C LEU A 673 -0.54 32.25 56.02
N ARG A 674 -1.10 31.31 56.79
CA ARG A 674 -1.20 29.89 56.38
C ARG A 674 -1.99 29.73 55.08
N GLU A 675 -3.08 30.47 54.93
CA GLU A 675 -3.95 30.38 53.75
C GLU A 675 -3.31 31.01 52.50
N LYS A 676 -2.57 32.12 52.64
CA LYS A 676 -1.75 32.68 51.55
C LYS A 676 -0.66 31.73 51.08
N LEU A 677 -0.02 30.98 52.00
CA LEU A 677 0.98 29.97 51.63
C LEU A 677 0.35 28.81 50.85
N ARG A 678 -0.82 28.30 51.27
CA ARG A 678 -1.57 27.29 50.51
C ARG A 678 -1.92 27.75 49.09
N GLN A 679 -2.41 28.98 48.96
CA GLN A 679 -2.75 29.57 47.65
C GLN A 679 -1.52 29.69 46.72
N GLN A 680 -0.34 30.01 47.27
CA GLN A 680 0.92 29.97 46.50
C GLN A 680 1.35 28.54 46.15
N GLU A 681 1.22 27.59 47.08
CA GLU A 681 1.55 26.18 46.87
C GLU A 681 0.67 25.56 45.76
N ASP A 682 -0.63 25.83 45.77
CA ASP A 682 -1.57 25.33 44.77
C ASP A 682 -1.43 26.04 43.41
N LEU A 683 -1.07 27.32 43.39
CA LEU A 683 -0.67 28.02 42.17
C LEU A 683 0.59 27.38 41.55
N LEU A 684 1.59 27.04 42.37
CA LEU A 684 2.80 26.34 41.92
C LEU A 684 2.50 24.91 41.45
N LYS A 685 1.64 24.15 42.14
CA LYS A 685 1.14 22.84 41.67
C LYS A 685 0.41 22.96 40.33
N ALA A 686 -0.41 23.99 40.15
CA ALA A 686 -1.13 24.24 38.89
C ALA A 686 -0.16 24.60 37.74
N GLN A 687 0.84 25.44 38.01
CA GLN A 687 1.89 25.76 37.04
C GLN A 687 2.75 24.54 36.69
N LEU A 688 3.11 23.71 37.67
CA LEU A 688 3.85 22.46 37.47
C LEU A 688 3.04 21.47 36.64
N ARG A 689 1.75 21.26 36.96
CA ARG A 689 0.83 20.42 36.17
C ARG A 689 0.71 20.91 34.73
N ARG A 690 0.56 22.23 34.50
CA ARG A 690 0.55 22.80 33.14
C ARG A 690 1.86 22.56 32.39
N ARG A 691 3.01 22.80 33.02
CA ARG A 691 4.34 22.55 32.40
C ARG A 691 4.54 21.08 32.07
N MET A 692 4.26 20.17 33.01
CA MET A 692 4.32 18.72 32.79
C MET A 692 3.38 18.26 31.68
N TRP A 693 2.17 18.82 31.60
CA TRP A 693 1.22 18.52 30.53
C TRP A 693 1.71 19.01 29.17
N THR A 694 2.18 20.27 29.04
CA THR A 694 2.79 20.75 27.78
C THR A 694 4.05 19.99 27.40
N GLN A 695 4.83 19.48 28.37
CA GLN A 695 5.99 18.65 28.11
C GLN A 695 5.58 17.24 27.64
N ALA A 696 4.48 16.69 28.17
CA ALA A 696 3.89 15.44 27.70
C ALA A 696 3.29 15.58 26.29
N GLU A 697 2.67 16.72 25.95
CA GLU A 697 2.22 17.01 24.58
C GLU A 697 3.39 17.18 23.61
N VAL A 698 4.45 17.92 23.99
CA VAL A 698 5.65 18.02 23.16
C VAL A 698 6.29 16.64 22.96
N LEU A 699 6.30 15.78 23.97
CA LEU A 699 6.77 14.40 23.85
C LEU A 699 5.83 13.51 23.02
N SER A 700 4.50 13.67 23.09
CA SER A 700 3.55 12.89 22.29
C SER A 700 3.57 13.31 20.81
N LEU A 701 3.69 14.61 20.53
CA LEU A 701 3.91 15.12 19.17
C LEU A 701 5.26 14.67 18.60
N ARG A 702 6.33 14.70 19.41
CA ARG A 702 7.64 14.17 18.99
C ARG A 702 7.59 12.67 18.76
N ARG A 703 6.86 11.93 19.61
CA ARG A 703 6.59 10.49 19.46
C ARG A 703 5.83 10.22 18.16
N GLN A 704 4.71 10.91 17.89
CA GLN A 704 3.95 10.78 16.65
C GLN A 704 4.80 11.11 15.42
N HIS A 705 5.66 12.13 15.48
CA HIS A 705 6.58 12.45 14.39
C HIS A 705 7.65 11.35 14.19
N THR A 706 8.21 10.79 15.27
CA THR A 706 9.10 9.63 15.17
C THR A 706 8.38 8.36 14.74
N GLU A 707 7.13 8.15 15.12
CA GLU A 707 6.31 7.01 14.68
C GLU A 707 5.94 7.15 13.21
N GLY A 708 5.61 8.34 12.72
CA GLY A 708 5.43 8.63 11.30
C GLY A 708 6.73 8.46 10.51
N SER A 709 7.88 8.89 11.05
CA SER A 709 9.19 8.66 10.43
C SER A 709 9.61 7.18 10.47
N LEU A 710 9.27 6.45 11.53
CA LEU A 710 9.54 5.01 11.66
C LEU A 710 8.58 4.20 10.79
N GLN A 711 7.33 4.60 10.60
CA GLN A 711 6.42 4.02 9.61
C GLN A 711 6.85 4.36 8.18
N GLY A 712 7.40 5.55 7.95
CA GLY A 712 7.99 5.94 6.66
C GLY A 712 9.29 5.20 6.34
N LEU A 713 10.11 4.89 7.35
CA LEU A 713 11.25 3.99 7.23
C LEU A 713 10.80 2.54 7.09
N ARG A 714 9.79 2.10 7.85
CA ARG A 714 9.21 0.76 7.77
C ARG A 714 8.69 0.50 6.37
N ARG A 715 7.84 1.37 5.81
CA ARG A 715 7.37 1.29 4.41
C ARG A 715 8.50 1.32 3.38
N ARG A 716 9.68 1.88 3.70
CA ARG A 716 10.87 1.81 2.82
C ARG A 716 11.65 0.51 2.99
N VAL A 717 11.65 -0.09 4.17
CA VAL A 717 12.17 -1.44 4.42
C VAL A 717 11.21 -2.45 3.81
N ASP A 718 9.91 -2.39 4.11
CA ASP A 718 8.86 -3.20 3.50
C ASP A 718 8.91 -3.11 1.95
N ALA A 719 9.11 -1.92 1.36
CA ALA A 719 9.30 -1.76 -0.09
C ALA A 719 10.67 -2.23 -0.63
N LEU A 720 11.71 -2.26 0.20
CA LEU A 720 13.00 -2.89 -0.15
C LEU A 720 12.91 -4.41 -0.05
N ASP A 721 12.14 -4.94 0.91
CA ASP A 721 11.85 -6.36 1.09
C ASP A 721 10.88 -6.86 -0.01
N GLU A 722 9.95 -6.02 -0.49
CA GLU A 722 9.19 -6.28 -1.71
C GLU A 722 10.10 -6.26 -2.95
N LEU A 723 11.01 -5.29 -3.09
CA LEU A 723 11.95 -5.27 -4.22
C LEU A 723 12.93 -6.46 -4.18
N LEU A 724 13.40 -6.87 -3.00
CA LEU A 724 14.26 -8.05 -2.83
C LEU A 724 13.47 -9.34 -3.05
N GLY A 725 12.28 -9.48 -2.45
CA GLY A 725 11.39 -10.64 -2.62
C GLY A 725 10.95 -10.84 -4.07
N ASN A 726 10.63 -9.76 -4.79
CA ASN A 726 10.34 -9.78 -6.23
C ASN A 726 11.58 -10.05 -7.11
N THR A 727 12.79 -10.13 -6.52
CA THR A 727 14.00 -10.65 -7.18
C THR A 727 14.42 -12.04 -6.66
N SER A 728 13.70 -12.63 -5.69
CA SER A 728 14.10 -13.90 -5.06
C SER A 728 12.91 -14.77 -4.63
N SER A 729 11.96 -15.02 -5.53
CA SER A 729 11.00 -16.11 -5.40
C SER A 729 10.43 -16.54 -6.75
N ASP A 730 11.16 -17.42 -7.43
CA ASP A 730 10.51 -18.44 -8.26
C ASP A 730 10.98 -19.84 -7.82
N SER A 731 10.02 -20.75 -7.68
CA SER A 731 10.16 -22.19 -7.37
C SER A 731 10.83 -22.67 -6.04
N LEU A 732 9.99 -23.32 -5.21
CA LEU A 732 10.21 -24.63 -4.56
C LEU A 732 11.26 -24.84 -3.44
N SER A 733 10.75 -24.90 -2.20
CA SER A 733 11.20 -25.83 -1.14
C SER A 733 10.69 -27.28 -1.44
N PRO A 734 11.03 -28.39 -0.72
CA PRO A 734 11.44 -28.48 0.70
C PRO A 734 12.49 -29.59 1.05
N ILE A 735 12.55 -29.99 2.35
CA ILE A 735 12.89 -31.32 2.93
C ILE A 735 14.13 -31.44 3.89
N ASN A 736 13.80 -31.68 5.18
CA ASN A 736 14.45 -32.50 6.23
C ASN A 736 15.61 -32.05 7.15
N SER A 737 15.48 -32.60 8.38
CA SER A 737 16.47 -33.03 9.38
C SER A 737 17.05 -32.05 10.41
N GLU A 738 16.45 -32.15 11.60
CA GLU A 738 16.89 -31.76 12.94
C GLU A 738 18.21 -32.43 13.44
N PRO A 739 18.73 -32.09 14.66
CA PRO A 739 20.17 -32.04 14.98
C PRO A 739 20.68 -33.25 15.84
N PRO A 740 21.80 -33.17 16.62
CA PRO A 740 21.77 -32.52 17.96
C PRO A 740 23.07 -31.99 18.64
N LEU A 741 22.92 -31.15 19.69
CA LEU A 741 23.74 -31.05 20.95
C LEU A 741 25.28 -30.85 20.87
N LYS A 742 25.95 -29.82 21.45
CA LYS A 742 25.98 -29.43 22.88
C LYS A 742 26.94 -28.23 23.19
N HIS A 743 26.50 -27.31 24.04
CA HIS A 743 27.22 -26.60 25.13
C HIS A 743 28.70 -26.18 25.03
N GLY A 744 28.97 -24.87 25.19
CA GLY A 744 30.25 -24.31 25.62
C GLY A 744 30.15 -22.85 26.08
N ARG A 745 30.46 -22.55 27.35
CA ARG A 745 30.57 -21.18 27.92
C ARG A 745 32.03 -20.73 27.93
N THR A 746 32.32 -19.46 27.63
CA THR A 746 32.86 -18.50 28.62
C THR A 746 32.97 -17.08 28.03
N ASP A 747 33.08 -16.11 28.93
CA ASP A 747 33.03 -14.67 28.70
C ASP A 747 34.34 -14.10 28.14
N LEU A 748 34.27 -12.91 27.52
CA LEU A 748 35.06 -11.73 27.94
C LEU A 748 34.49 -10.43 27.33
N SER A 749 35.02 -9.28 27.76
CA SER A 749 34.33 -7.98 27.65
C SER A 749 35.23 -6.82 27.16
N ARG A 750 34.62 -5.63 26.96
CA ARG A 750 35.21 -4.31 26.58
C ARG A 750 35.59 -4.15 25.09
N SER A 751 35.62 -2.94 24.51
CA SER A 751 35.03 -1.63 24.88
C SER A 751 35.25 -0.62 23.75
N ILE A 752 34.21 0.06 23.23
CA ILE A 752 34.35 1.19 22.28
C ILE A 752 33.28 2.25 22.54
N GLY A 753 33.64 3.54 22.44
CA GLY A 753 32.73 4.60 21.99
C GLY A 753 32.23 5.62 23.02
N SER A 754 32.80 6.84 22.99
CA SER A 754 32.24 8.09 23.54
C SER A 754 33.10 9.29 23.09
N PRO A 755 32.60 10.54 23.06
CA PRO A 755 31.21 10.99 22.84
C PRO A 755 31.10 12.20 21.84
N CYS A 756 29.90 12.80 21.73
CA CYS A 756 29.60 14.09 21.06
C CYS A 756 29.72 14.16 19.51
N GLY A 757 29.03 15.08 18.78
CA GLY A 757 27.90 15.94 19.17
C GLY A 757 27.56 17.09 18.18
N ARG A 758 26.25 17.35 17.97
CA ARG A 758 25.59 18.56 17.37
C ARG A 758 25.91 19.01 15.91
N GLN A 759 24.88 18.92 15.04
CA GLN A 759 24.08 20.02 14.42
C GLN A 759 24.71 21.43 14.14
N PRO A 760 24.10 22.26 13.23
CA PRO A 760 23.40 22.00 11.95
C PRO A 760 23.65 23.11 10.85
N GLY A 761 22.99 23.06 9.68
CA GLY A 761 22.70 24.30 8.90
C GLY A 761 22.51 24.24 7.38
N THR A 762 21.33 24.69 6.90
CA THR A 762 21.03 25.65 5.78
C THR A 762 21.96 25.80 4.54
N ALA A 763 21.50 26.13 3.32
CA ALA A 763 20.16 26.22 2.69
C ALA A 763 20.27 26.61 1.18
N ALA A 764 19.13 26.63 0.46
CA ALA A 764 18.82 27.39 -0.77
C ALA A 764 19.28 26.90 -2.18
N ARG A 765 18.26 26.70 -3.06
CA ARG A 765 18.12 27.11 -4.48
C ARG A 765 19.39 27.16 -5.37
N SER A 766 19.42 26.55 -6.56
CA SER A 766 18.60 26.99 -7.73
C SER A 766 18.91 26.19 -9.02
N ASN A 767 18.06 26.39 -10.03
CA ASN A 767 18.25 26.21 -11.49
C ASN A 767 18.44 24.79 -12.10
N SER A 768 17.71 24.59 -13.20
CA SER A 768 17.77 23.49 -14.17
C SER A 768 18.38 24.02 -15.49
N PRO A 769 18.28 23.34 -16.65
CA PRO A 769 18.46 21.91 -16.96
C PRO A 769 19.52 21.71 -18.08
N VAL A 770 19.85 20.46 -18.44
CA VAL A 770 20.44 20.13 -19.75
C VAL A 770 19.74 18.91 -20.37
N ARG A 771 19.20 19.08 -21.57
CA ARG A 771 18.81 18.01 -22.51
C ARG A 771 20.02 17.63 -23.36
N LEU A 772 20.15 16.35 -23.72
CA LEU A 772 20.55 15.94 -25.07
C LEU A 772 19.87 14.61 -25.44
N ASP A 773 18.82 14.69 -26.25
CA ASP A 773 18.65 13.73 -27.36
C ASP A 773 19.64 14.14 -28.47
N PRO A 774 20.03 13.22 -29.36
CA PRO A 774 19.41 13.30 -30.68
C PRO A 774 19.02 11.93 -31.27
N THR A 775 17.98 11.95 -32.10
CA THR A 775 17.43 10.79 -32.83
C THR A 775 17.85 10.77 -34.30
N VAL A 776 18.35 9.62 -34.78
CA VAL A 776 18.01 9.00 -36.11
C VAL A 776 18.50 9.77 -37.38
N PRO A 777 18.54 9.21 -38.62
CA PRO A 777 18.74 7.84 -39.13
C PRO A 777 20.04 7.69 -39.98
N GLU A 778 20.37 6.48 -40.49
CA GLU A 778 20.33 6.15 -41.94
C GLU A 778 21.01 4.80 -42.33
N ARG A 779 20.37 4.10 -43.29
CA ARG A 779 20.91 3.27 -44.39
C ARG A 779 21.78 2.02 -44.14
N ASP A 780 21.20 0.88 -44.52
CA ASP A 780 21.87 -0.13 -45.36
C ASP A 780 22.33 0.49 -46.71
N PRO A 781 23.39 -0.04 -47.34
CA PRO A 781 23.15 -1.17 -48.26
C PRO A 781 24.16 -2.33 -48.09
N GLY A 782 23.72 -3.54 -48.42
CA GLY A 782 24.55 -4.75 -48.33
C GLY A 782 25.63 -4.86 -49.42
N GLY A 783 26.62 -5.72 -49.16
CA GLY A 783 27.69 -6.08 -50.10
C GLY A 783 28.13 -7.53 -49.88
N SER A 784 28.18 -8.31 -50.96
CA SER A 784 28.57 -9.72 -50.95
C SER A 784 30.06 -9.90 -50.66
N TRP A 785 30.40 -10.87 -49.79
CA TRP A 785 31.44 -11.89 -49.95
C TRP A 785 31.22 -13.03 -48.95
#